data_AF-A0A9P8T5V5-F1
#
_entry.id   AF-A0A9P8T5V5-F1
#
_cell.length_a   1.000
_cell.length_b   1.000
_cell.length_c   1.000
_cell.angle_alpha   90.00
_cell.angle_beta   90.00
_cell.angle_gamma   90.00
#
_symmetry.space_group_name_H-M   'P 1'
#
loop_
_entity.id
_entity.type
_entity.pdbx_description
1 polymer ?
#
loop_
_entity_poly.entity_id
_entity_poly.type
_entity_poly.pdbx_seq_one_letter_code
_entity_poly.pdbx_strand_id
1 'polypeptide(L)'
;MEVTLYTPTVPTTENPDLFSSFEPKLEAYRAKLAAGVLDEYKLPDNLVPQDDGDVTGIPDNILNDAEKTITETSAVYLAASIANGKLTAVEVLKAFAKRATAAHQLTNCAMDLFIPEALERAAELDEYYKTTGKTVGPLHGLPISLKERFDVKGRITHAGYVCAIDNVSKDWSLIPKKLWDAGAVFFIRTCQPQTLMHLCTNNNITGICRNPYNTRLTSGGSSSGEAALTAMHGSAFGIGSDGGGSIRAPAAFCGVWGIRCTQKRLPLRGNSVSSATGVNDCFHTVNGPLARSADDLELALKVLSDKAWEDDATLIPLPWRTVSKPKVSDLTIAVCYDDGVVKPMEPIIRGLKYVAGKLKAAGATVVEWKPNNVDLVSKLSFTVYSANGNAGQKKLFEKSGEPILKSSVDTLSFGFGDRPLTYLEYEKICKLRDENMNLYREQMKGIDFLLTPAYCNVAPVPETLKYWAYTSIWNFLDQPGVVFPTGLRMDPELDAPKEYHPRSDIEAYERSLYKDPSVFDGAPICVQLIGRRWFCEEVLQGAKAISEIFGLLDQLVNLAGNIQFLELLEVVSGQFVCNSLKHIRSTGIENVCLVLSSHLAGLFLGNLTSAQKFLVIGIRQALVRVVDDLVKWEVKSPVNQWIVRESLQDSHQGLLVISQHSHHVFACNSERSLNSTDLHCVTQHPGESEWNLFRVLLSQNSSLKTVTKINMDDLTILLSSQASEDFDLNHSTLHLQHDTVFDIEQNFARLSVFLDKNVESVRVWNPTQETGAWRKRNSSKLLNIHVTLETFRIVGQKGVHQSKELHDQTILTNILVSLQQILIVLTVTSKDVELPRSLLRSDNRKHRFEFDCFDDFFSRNIRSRNSELKIFSGKQFWRNMLQIQILQLGELS
;
A
#
# COMPACT_ATOMS: atom_id res chain seq x y z
N MET A 1 32.40 -6.59 -23.87
CA MET A 1 31.36 -7.60 -23.64
C MET A 1 30.14 -7.09 -24.34
N GLU A 2 29.87 -7.66 -25.50
CA GLU A 2 28.63 -7.44 -26.23
C GLU A 2 27.54 -8.22 -25.47
N VAL A 3 26.51 -7.54 -24.97
CA VAL A 3 25.44 -8.14 -24.18
C VAL A 3 24.18 -8.23 -25.03
N THR A 4 23.52 -9.39 -25.00
CA THR A 4 22.29 -9.67 -25.74
C THR A 4 21.16 -9.98 -24.75
N LEU A 5 19.91 -9.77 -25.16
CA LEU A 5 18.77 -10.21 -24.36
C LEU A 5 18.64 -11.74 -24.41
N TYR A 6 18.81 -12.32 -25.60
CA TYR A 6 18.69 -13.76 -25.87
C TYR A 6 19.87 -14.28 -26.69
N THR A 7 20.28 -15.51 -26.42
CA THR A 7 21.15 -16.33 -27.28
C THR A 7 20.37 -17.50 -27.88
N PRO A 8 20.69 -17.94 -29.11
CA PRO A 8 19.91 -18.96 -29.82
C PRO A 8 19.95 -20.39 -29.24
N THR A 9 20.77 -20.65 -28.21
CA THR A 9 21.05 -22.01 -27.71
C THR A 9 20.49 -22.25 -26.31
N VAL A 10 19.61 -23.25 -26.18
CA VAL A 10 19.18 -23.87 -24.91
C VAL A 10 19.09 -25.40 -25.07
N PRO A 11 19.45 -26.20 -24.04
CA PRO A 11 19.93 -27.57 -24.23
C PRO A 11 18.88 -28.68 -24.28
N THR A 12 19.40 -29.82 -24.75
CA THR A 12 18.80 -31.12 -25.09
C THR A 12 18.73 -32.10 -23.91
N THR A 13 18.29 -31.65 -22.72
CA THR A 13 18.23 -32.52 -21.53
C THR A 13 16.98 -33.41 -21.47
N GLU A 14 16.06 -33.24 -22.42
CA GLU A 14 14.84 -34.03 -22.52
C GLU A 14 15.16 -35.50 -22.77
N ASN A 15 14.53 -36.38 -22.00
CA ASN A 15 14.62 -37.82 -22.16
C ASN A 15 13.23 -38.41 -21.87
N PRO A 16 12.42 -38.64 -22.91
CA PRO A 16 11.04 -39.12 -22.75
C PRO A 16 10.93 -40.45 -21.99
N ASP A 17 11.89 -41.36 -22.16
CA ASP A 17 11.90 -42.65 -21.47
C ASP A 17 12.14 -42.47 -19.96
N LEU A 18 13.08 -41.59 -19.60
CA LEU A 18 13.34 -41.24 -18.19
C LEU A 18 12.15 -40.50 -17.59
N PHE A 19 11.58 -39.52 -18.31
CA PHE A 19 10.42 -38.77 -17.84
C PHE A 19 9.20 -39.66 -17.61
N SER A 20 8.96 -40.62 -18.49
CA SER A 20 7.90 -41.63 -18.33
C SER A 20 8.01 -42.40 -17.01
N SER A 21 9.23 -42.62 -16.49
CA SER A 21 9.42 -43.25 -15.18
C SER A 21 8.93 -42.41 -13.98
N PHE A 22 8.72 -41.10 -14.17
CA PHE A 22 8.16 -40.19 -13.16
C PHE A 22 6.63 -40.09 -13.22
N GLU A 23 5.97 -40.53 -14.30
CA GLU A 23 4.52 -40.41 -14.47
C GLU A 23 3.73 -41.01 -13.28
N PRO A 24 4.06 -42.22 -12.76
CA PRO A 24 3.36 -42.74 -11.57
C PRO A 24 3.47 -41.84 -10.34
N LYS A 25 4.62 -41.15 -10.16
CA LYS A 25 4.81 -40.20 -9.06
C LYS A 25 4.04 -38.90 -9.29
N LEU A 26 4.00 -38.42 -10.53
CA LEU A 26 3.23 -37.23 -10.92
C LEU A 26 1.72 -37.47 -10.76
N GLU A 27 1.23 -38.63 -11.21
CA GLU A 27 -0.16 -39.05 -11.01
C GLU A 27 -0.51 -39.14 -9.52
N ALA A 28 0.33 -39.79 -8.71
CA ALA A 28 0.13 -39.87 -7.26
C ALA A 28 0.12 -38.48 -6.60
N TYR A 29 1.01 -37.58 -7.02
CA TYR A 29 1.05 -36.20 -6.55
C TYR A 29 -0.24 -35.44 -6.90
N ARG A 30 -0.67 -35.49 -8.16
CA ARG A 30 -1.91 -34.85 -8.65
C ARG A 30 -3.14 -35.42 -7.94
N ALA A 31 -3.19 -36.73 -7.72
CA ALA A 31 -4.26 -37.39 -6.98
C ALA A 31 -4.31 -36.91 -5.51
N LYS A 32 -3.15 -36.77 -4.86
CA LYS A 32 -3.06 -36.20 -3.51
C LYS A 32 -3.55 -34.75 -3.47
N LEU A 33 -3.14 -33.92 -4.43
CA LEU A 33 -3.59 -32.54 -4.52
C LEU A 33 -5.11 -32.45 -4.71
N ALA A 34 -5.66 -33.27 -5.61
CA ALA A 34 -7.11 -33.37 -5.83
C ALA A 34 -7.86 -33.83 -4.57
N ALA A 35 -7.33 -34.80 -3.84
CA ALA A 35 -7.89 -35.27 -2.57
C ALA A 35 -7.80 -34.21 -1.44
N GLY A 36 -6.87 -33.26 -1.54
CA GLY A 36 -6.78 -32.12 -0.63
C GLY A 36 -7.97 -31.15 -0.76
N VAL A 37 -8.75 -31.23 -1.84
CA VAL A 37 -10.05 -30.57 -1.95
C VAL A 37 -11.09 -31.44 -1.24
N LEU A 38 -11.47 -31.04 -0.02
CA LEU A 38 -12.49 -31.72 0.77
C LEU A 38 -13.83 -31.76 0.02
N ASP A 39 -14.56 -32.87 0.10
CA ASP A 39 -15.83 -33.06 -0.61
C ASP A 39 -16.86 -31.96 -0.27
N GLU A 40 -16.90 -31.53 1.00
CA GLU A 40 -17.75 -30.43 1.46
C GLU A 40 -17.37 -29.05 0.90
N TYR A 41 -16.15 -28.89 0.37
CA TYR A 41 -15.64 -27.65 -0.27
C TYR A 41 -15.52 -27.77 -1.80
N LYS A 42 -16.00 -28.90 -2.34
CA LYS A 42 -16.61 -29.10 -3.66
C LYS A 42 -17.19 -27.83 -4.30
N LEU A 43 -16.66 -27.32 -5.40
CA LEU A 43 -17.52 -26.52 -6.28
C LEU A 43 -18.51 -27.48 -6.96
N PRO A 44 -19.83 -27.22 -6.90
CA PRO A 44 -20.80 -27.91 -7.73
C PRO A 44 -20.44 -27.81 -9.22
N ASP A 45 -20.60 -28.92 -9.97
CA ASP A 45 -20.25 -28.96 -11.40
C ASP A 45 -20.94 -27.87 -12.23
N ASN A 46 -22.16 -27.47 -11.85
CA ASN A 46 -22.92 -26.42 -12.53
C ASN A 46 -22.37 -25.00 -12.28
N LEU A 47 -21.44 -24.83 -11.34
CA LEU A 47 -20.75 -23.56 -11.07
C LEU A 47 -19.36 -23.52 -11.72
N VAL A 48 -18.88 -24.61 -12.30
CA VAL A 48 -17.60 -24.65 -13.04
C VAL A 48 -17.87 -24.20 -14.48
N PRO A 49 -17.35 -23.03 -14.90
CA PRO A 49 -17.56 -22.54 -16.27
C PRO A 49 -16.99 -23.50 -17.31
N GLN A 50 -17.69 -23.64 -18.43
CA GLN A 50 -17.20 -24.40 -19.58
C GLN A 50 -16.33 -23.56 -20.52
N ASP A 51 -16.59 -22.25 -20.54
CA ASP A 51 -15.86 -21.27 -21.34
C ASP A 51 -14.94 -20.43 -20.45
N ASP A 52 -13.93 -19.83 -21.08
CA ASP A 52 -13.04 -18.92 -20.37
C ASP A 52 -13.72 -17.57 -20.05
N GLY A 53 -13.37 -16.97 -18.91
CA GLY A 53 -13.93 -15.67 -18.51
C GLY A 53 -13.53 -15.22 -17.10
N ASP A 54 -14.24 -14.22 -16.57
CA ASP A 54 -14.11 -13.76 -15.18
C ASP A 54 -14.75 -14.78 -14.24
N VAL A 55 -13.95 -15.34 -13.33
CA VAL A 55 -14.37 -16.34 -12.34
C VAL A 55 -14.30 -15.81 -10.91
N THR A 56 -13.98 -14.53 -10.72
CA THR A 56 -13.76 -13.93 -9.39
C THR A 56 -14.97 -14.02 -8.46
N GLY A 57 -16.19 -13.92 -9.01
CA GLY A 57 -17.44 -13.97 -8.24
C GLY A 57 -18.00 -15.37 -7.98
N ILE A 58 -17.42 -16.43 -8.57
CA ILE A 58 -17.96 -17.79 -8.45
C ILE A 58 -17.87 -18.34 -7.02
N PRO A 59 -16.74 -18.19 -6.28
CA PRO A 59 -16.64 -18.70 -4.91
C PRO A 59 -17.72 -18.20 -3.95
N ASP A 60 -18.33 -17.05 -4.21
CA ASP A 60 -19.39 -16.47 -3.36
C ASP A 60 -20.67 -17.30 -3.36
N ASN A 61 -20.86 -18.17 -4.34
CA ASN A 61 -22.05 -19.01 -4.45
C ASN A 61 -22.05 -20.20 -3.49
N ILE A 62 -20.89 -20.53 -2.89
CA ILE A 62 -20.75 -21.64 -1.93
C ILE A 62 -20.48 -21.18 -0.49
N LEU A 63 -20.40 -19.88 -0.26
CA LEU A 63 -20.14 -19.29 1.06
C LEU A 63 -21.42 -18.73 1.66
N ASN A 64 -21.59 -18.90 2.97
CA ASN A 64 -22.62 -18.16 3.71
C ASN A 64 -22.17 -16.71 4.01
N ASP A 65 -23.08 -15.86 4.48
CA ASP A 65 -22.80 -14.44 4.72
C ASP A 65 -21.67 -14.18 5.73
N ALA A 66 -21.55 -15.03 6.77
CA ALA A 66 -20.47 -14.92 7.74
C ALA A 66 -19.12 -15.27 7.12
N GLU A 67 -19.07 -16.34 6.31
CA GLU A 67 -17.86 -16.77 5.60
C GLU A 67 -17.38 -15.73 4.58
N LYS A 68 -18.32 -15.12 3.84
CA LYS A 68 -18.03 -14.00 2.93
C LYS A 68 -17.42 -12.83 3.69
N THR A 69 -18.07 -12.42 4.78
CA THR A 69 -17.60 -11.32 5.63
C THR A 69 -16.20 -11.60 6.18
N ILE A 70 -15.95 -12.81 6.67
CA ILE A 70 -14.63 -13.22 7.18
C ILE A 70 -13.56 -13.08 6.09
N THR A 71 -13.82 -13.66 4.92
CA THR A 71 -12.81 -13.71 3.82
C THR A 71 -12.64 -12.37 3.11
N GLU A 72 -13.61 -11.46 3.18
CA GLU A 72 -13.52 -10.08 2.70
C GLU A 72 -12.84 -9.13 3.69
N THR A 73 -12.81 -9.48 4.98
CA THR A 73 -12.15 -8.67 6.01
C THR A 73 -10.62 -8.67 5.83
N SER A 74 -9.97 -7.51 6.03
CA SER A 74 -8.50 -7.39 5.94
C SER A 74 -7.80 -8.29 6.96
N ALA A 75 -6.58 -8.74 6.66
CA ALA A 75 -5.76 -9.53 7.58
C ALA A 75 -5.52 -8.81 8.92
N VAL A 76 -5.33 -7.49 8.92
CA VAL A 76 -5.16 -6.68 10.14
C VAL A 76 -6.36 -6.81 11.09
N TYR A 77 -7.56 -6.63 10.58
CA TYR A 77 -8.79 -6.76 11.37
C TYR A 77 -9.10 -8.20 11.77
N LEU A 78 -8.80 -9.18 10.93
CA LEU A 78 -8.95 -10.60 11.28
C LEU A 78 -8.02 -10.98 12.43
N ALA A 79 -6.73 -10.64 12.33
CA ALA A 79 -5.77 -10.90 13.40
C ALA A 79 -6.20 -10.25 14.72
N ALA A 80 -6.70 -9.02 14.69
CA ALA A 80 -7.25 -8.35 15.86
C ALA A 80 -8.54 -9.00 16.40
N SER A 81 -9.41 -9.50 15.53
CA SER A 81 -10.66 -10.16 15.93
C SER A 81 -10.39 -11.50 16.61
N ILE A 82 -9.46 -12.28 16.09
CA ILE A 82 -9.01 -13.54 16.69
C ILE A 82 -8.30 -13.26 18.03
N ALA A 83 -7.37 -12.29 18.06
CA ALA A 83 -6.63 -11.94 19.26
C ALA A 83 -7.51 -11.43 20.41
N ASN A 84 -8.71 -10.90 20.10
CA ASN A 84 -9.70 -10.45 21.09
C ASN A 84 -10.80 -11.51 21.37
N GLY A 85 -10.69 -12.71 20.81
CA GLY A 85 -11.66 -13.80 21.00
C GLY A 85 -13.03 -13.56 20.36
N LYS A 86 -13.14 -12.63 19.39
CA LYS A 86 -14.39 -12.39 18.65
C LYS A 86 -14.65 -13.44 17.57
N LEU A 87 -13.59 -13.98 17.00
CA LEU A 87 -13.59 -15.07 16.03
C LEU A 87 -12.58 -16.11 16.48
N THR A 88 -12.86 -17.38 16.22
CA THR A 88 -11.90 -18.47 16.45
C THR A 88 -11.04 -18.70 15.20
N ALA A 89 -9.82 -19.23 15.38
CA ALA A 89 -8.94 -19.62 14.29
C ALA A 89 -9.59 -20.67 13.39
N VAL A 90 -10.34 -21.64 13.96
CA VAL A 90 -11.05 -22.67 13.20
C VAL A 90 -12.16 -22.06 12.32
N GLU A 91 -12.96 -21.13 12.84
CA GLU A 91 -13.99 -20.45 12.05
C GLU A 91 -13.38 -19.69 10.88
N VAL A 92 -12.31 -18.94 11.12
CA VAL A 92 -11.64 -18.16 10.09
C VAL A 92 -11.01 -19.08 9.04
N LEU A 93 -10.31 -20.14 9.45
CA LEU A 93 -9.71 -21.10 8.53
C LEU A 93 -10.75 -21.78 7.63
N LYS A 94 -11.89 -22.22 8.17
CA LYS A 94 -12.93 -22.88 7.36
C LYS A 94 -13.45 -21.98 6.24
N ALA A 95 -13.66 -20.70 6.53
CA ALA A 95 -14.11 -19.73 5.53
C ALA A 95 -13.07 -19.56 4.40
N PHE A 96 -11.79 -19.38 4.75
CA PHE A 96 -10.71 -19.26 3.76
C PHE A 96 -10.49 -20.55 2.98
N ALA A 97 -10.53 -21.72 3.63
CA ALA A 97 -10.33 -23.02 3.00
C ALA A 97 -11.38 -23.28 1.91
N LYS A 98 -12.66 -23.00 2.18
CA LYS A 98 -13.75 -23.09 1.18
C LYS A 98 -13.50 -22.23 -0.04
N ARG A 99 -13.11 -20.97 0.17
CA ARG A 99 -12.87 -20.02 -0.92
C ARG A 99 -11.61 -20.40 -1.72
N ALA A 100 -10.58 -20.87 -1.03
CA ALA A 100 -9.33 -21.30 -1.64
C ALA A 100 -9.45 -22.57 -2.49
N THR A 101 -10.25 -23.55 -2.07
CA THR A 101 -10.50 -24.75 -2.88
C THR A 101 -11.31 -24.43 -4.13
N ALA A 102 -12.30 -23.52 -4.04
CA ALA A 102 -13.02 -23.02 -5.20
C ALA A 102 -12.07 -22.29 -6.17
N ALA A 103 -11.24 -21.39 -5.63
CA ALA A 103 -10.18 -20.71 -6.38
C ALA A 103 -9.25 -21.71 -7.10
N HIS A 104 -8.83 -22.79 -6.43
CA HIS A 104 -7.98 -23.81 -7.04
C HIS A 104 -8.67 -24.53 -8.20
N GLN A 105 -9.94 -24.94 -8.03
CA GLN A 105 -10.72 -25.60 -9.08
C GLN A 105 -10.90 -24.71 -10.32
N LEU A 106 -11.00 -23.39 -10.14
CA LEU A 106 -11.21 -22.43 -11.24
C LEU A 106 -9.91 -21.98 -11.92
N THR A 107 -8.80 -21.90 -11.19
CA THR A 107 -7.56 -21.26 -11.67
C THR A 107 -6.30 -22.12 -11.60
N ASN A 108 -6.39 -23.31 -11.01
CA ASN A 108 -5.25 -24.19 -10.77
C ASN A 108 -4.13 -23.52 -9.93
N CYS A 109 -4.51 -22.74 -8.90
CA CYS A 109 -3.56 -21.94 -8.12
C CYS A 109 -2.78 -22.69 -7.03
N ALA A 110 -3.11 -23.95 -6.72
CA ALA A 110 -2.49 -24.73 -5.65
C ALA A 110 -1.47 -25.76 -6.20
N MET A 111 -0.47 -26.05 -5.38
CA MET A 111 0.44 -27.20 -5.52
C MET A 111 0.30 -28.17 -4.36
N ASP A 112 -0.10 -27.71 -3.17
CA ASP A 112 -0.35 -28.55 -1.99
C ASP A 112 -1.55 -27.98 -1.24
N LEU A 113 -2.47 -28.85 -0.82
CA LEU A 113 -3.67 -28.53 -0.04
C LEU A 113 -3.72 -29.49 1.16
N PHE A 114 -3.72 -28.94 2.37
CA PHE A 114 -3.59 -29.70 3.62
C PHE A 114 -4.47 -29.13 4.71
N ILE A 115 -5.75 -29.01 4.38
CA ILE A 115 -6.77 -28.41 5.21
C ILE A 115 -6.97 -29.18 6.54
N PRO A 116 -6.96 -30.53 6.58
CA PRO A 116 -7.09 -31.26 7.85
C PRO A 116 -6.00 -30.90 8.86
N GLU A 117 -4.73 -30.92 8.45
CA GLU A 117 -3.60 -30.55 9.32
C GLU A 117 -3.65 -29.06 9.72
N ALA A 118 -4.17 -28.20 8.84
CA ALA A 118 -4.39 -26.80 9.16
C ALA A 118 -5.49 -26.59 10.22
N LEU A 119 -6.56 -27.39 10.16
CA LEU A 119 -7.65 -27.36 11.15
C LEU A 119 -7.18 -27.84 12.53
N GLU A 120 -6.31 -28.85 12.57
CA GLU A 120 -5.64 -29.28 13.81
C GLU A 120 -4.85 -28.12 14.42
N ARG A 121 -4.01 -27.45 13.61
CA ARG A 121 -3.25 -26.28 14.07
C ARG A 121 -4.15 -25.14 14.55
N ALA A 122 -5.24 -24.85 13.83
CA ALA A 122 -6.18 -23.82 14.24
C ALA A 122 -6.85 -24.16 15.59
N ALA A 123 -7.26 -25.42 15.78
CA ALA A 123 -7.85 -25.87 17.04
C ALA A 123 -6.86 -25.82 18.22
N GLU A 124 -5.58 -26.14 18.00
CA GLU A 124 -4.52 -25.96 19.01
C GLU A 124 -4.38 -24.50 19.45
N LEU A 125 -4.46 -23.56 18.50
CA LEU A 125 -4.36 -22.13 18.77
C LEU A 125 -5.58 -21.63 19.55
N ASP A 126 -6.78 -22.06 19.18
CA ASP A 126 -8.01 -21.75 19.90
C ASP A 126 -7.98 -22.27 21.34
N GLU A 127 -7.53 -23.51 21.55
CA GLU A 127 -7.40 -24.09 22.91
C GLU A 127 -6.31 -23.37 23.72
N TYR A 128 -5.19 -22.98 23.10
CA TYR A 128 -4.17 -22.18 23.75
C TYR A 128 -4.73 -20.82 24.21
N TYR A 129 -5.48 -20.13 23.35
CA TYR A 129 -6.10 -18.85 23.70
C TYR A 129 -7.13 -19.03 24.82
N LYS A 130 -7.98 -20.04 24.74
CA LYS A 130 -9.00 -20.36 25.76
C LYS A 130 -8.39 -20.67 27.13
N THR A 131 -7.29 -21.41 27.18
CA THR A 131 -6.65 -21.84 28.43
C THR A 131 -5.75 -20.77 29.05
N THR A 132 -5.10 -19.93 28.24
CA THR A 132 -4.11 -18.96 28.72
C THR A 132 -4.57 -17.51 28.69
N GLY A 133 -5.60 -17.18 27.90
CA GLY A 133 -6.03 -15.82 27.60
C GLY A 133 -5.00 -15.02 26.77
N LYS A 134 -4.05 -15.70 26.12
CA LYS A 134 -2.95 -15.08 25.38
C LYS A 134 -2.89 -15.59 23.94
N THR A 135 -2.37 -14.77 23.04
CA THR A 135 -2.03 -15.17 21.68
C THR A 135 -0.60 -15.73 21.63
N VAL A 136 -0.35 -16.63 20.67
CA VAL A 136 1.01 -17.13 20.38
C VAL A 136 1.89 -16.04 19.78
N GLY A 137 1.30 -15.15 18.99
CA GLY A 137 1.99 -14.04 18.33
C GLY A 137 1.00 -13.14 17.58
N PRO A 138 1.52 -12.18 16.80
CA PRO A 138 0.68 -11.19 16.11
C PRO A 138 -0.18 -11.75 14.97
N LEU A 139 0.08 -12.99 14.52
CA LEU A 139 -0.68 -13.66 13.46
C LEU A 139 -1.48 -14.86 13.99
N HIS A 140 -1.72 -14.92 15.30
CA HIS A 140 -2.43 -16.04 15.94
C HIS A 140 -3.74 -16.39 15.23
N GLY A 141 -3.79 -17.60 14.67
CA GLY A 141 -4.97 -18.17 14.00
C GLY A 141 -5.20 -17.69 12.57
N LEU A 142 -4.34 -16.82 12.02
CA LEU A 142 -4.58 -16.22 10.72
C LEU A 142 -4.21 -17.18 9.56
N PRO A 143 -5.14 -17.48 8.62
CA PRO A 143 -4.85 -18.34 7.47
C PRO A 143 -4.03 -17.61 6.41
N ILE A 144 -2.86 -18.16 6.06
CA ILE A 144 -1.96 -17.56 5.07
C ILE A 144 -1.45 -18.61 4.07
N SER A 145 -1.17 -18.14 2.86
CA SER A 145 -0.66 -18.95 1.75
C SER A 145 0.84 -18.76 1.56
N LEU A 146 1.50 -19.82 1.08
CA LEU A 146 2.94 -19.81 0.78
C LEU A 146 3.22 -20.34 -0.61
N LYS A 147 4.05 -19.63 -1.37
CA LYS A 147 4.57 -20.16 -2.62
C LYS A 147 5.31 -21.47 -2.38
N GLU A 148 5.11 -22.48 -3.24
CA GLU A 148 5.62 -23.83 -2.98
C GLU A 148 7.16 -23.90 -2.83
N ARG A 149 7.95 -22.98 -3.40
CA ARG A 149 9.41 -22.97 -3.19
C ARG A 149 9.90 -22.89 -1.73
N PHE A 150 9.07 -22.47 -0.77
CA PHE A 150 9.48 -22.35 0.63
C PHE A 150 9.43 -23.70 1.33
N ASP A 151 10.54 -24.14 1.92
CA ASP A 151 10.58 -25.37 2.69
C ASP A 151 9.69 -25.28 3.94
N VAL A 152 8.74 -26.21 4.01
CA VAL A 152 7.92 -26.48 5.19
C VAL A 152 8.28 -27.88 5.65
N LYS A 153 8.71 -28.01 6.91
CA LYS A 153 9.18 -29.29 7.45
C LYS A 153 8.13 -30.39 7.28
N GLY A 154 8.55 -31.53 6.73
CA GLY A 154 7.69 -32.69 6.49
C GLY A 154 6.85 -32.60 5.22
N ARG A 155 6.98 -31.53 4.42
CA ARG A 155 6.27 -31.37 3.14
C ARG A 155 7.23 -31.44 1.95
N ILE A 156 6.72 -31.84 0.80
CA ILE A 156 7.48 -31.90 -0.46
C ILE A 156 7.81 -30.48 -0.89
N THR A 157 9.06 -30.20 -1.29
CA THR A 157 9.43 -28.95 -1.95
C THR A 157 10.12 -29.26 -3.26
N HIS A 158 9.43 -29.04 -4.38
CA HIS A 158 9.90 -29.40 -5.72
C HIS A 158 10.27 -28.20 -6.60
N ALA A 159 9.83 -26.97 -6.25
CA ALA A 159 10.20 -25.73 -6.97
C ALA A 159 9.94 -25.76 -8.49
N GLY A 160 8.93 -26.52 -8.93
CA GLY A 160 8.61 -26.72 -10.33
C GLY A 160 9.53 -27.68 -11.11
N TYR A 161 10.41 -28.43 -10.44
CA TYR A 161 11.24 -29.48 -11.04
C TYR A 161 10.66 -30.88 -10.79
N VAL A 162 10.51 -31.68 -11.83
CA VAL A 162 9.92 -33.03 -11.73
C VAL A 162 10.83 -33.96 -10.92
N CYS A 163 12.15 -33.80 -11.03
CA CYS A 163 13.11 -34.62 -10.30
C CYS A 163 13.02 -34.48 -8.76
N ALA A 164 12.29 -33.48 -8.27
CA ALA A 164 12.14 -33.18 -6.85
C ALA A 164 10.72 -33.47 -6.32
N ILE A 165 9.89 -34.21 -7.07
CA ILE A 165 8.49 -34.51 -6.72
C ILE A 165 8.33 -35.30 -5.41
N ASP A 166 9.39 -35.94 -4.92
CA ASP A 166 9.46 -36.67 -3.64
C ASP A 166 10.43 -36.04 -2.63
N ASN A 167 10.89 -34.81 -2.88
CA ASN A 167 11.83 -34.11 -2.01
C ASN A 167 11.13 -33.55 -0.76
N VAL A 168 11.02 -34.36 0.29
CA VAL A 168 10.45 -33.93 1.57
C VAL A 168 11.46 -33.09 2.37
N SER A 169 11.11 -31.83 2.63
CA SER A 169 11.95 -30.89 3.37
C SER A 169 12.09 -31.33 4.83
N LYS A 170 13.32 -31.46 5.30
CA LYS A 170 13.63 -31.89 6.68
C LYS A 170 13.51 -30.77 7.72
N ASP A 171 13.71 -29.53 7.26
CA ASP A 171 13.73 -28.31 8.05
C ASP A 171 12.86 -27.23 7.41
N TRP A 172 12.65 -26.15 8.14
CA TRP A 172 11.90 -24.99 7.68
C TRP A 172 12.80 -23.96 6.99
N SER A 173 12.31 -23.32 5.93
CA SER A 173 12.81 -22.00 5.52
C SER A 173 12.55 -20.98 6.63
N LEU A 174 13.40 -19.94 6.72
CA LEU A 174 13.22 -18.91 7.78
C LEU A 174 11.89 -18.15 7.67
N ILE A 175 11.45 -17.83 6.45
CA ILE A 175 10.20 -17.09 6.22
C ILE A 175 8.97 -17.83 6.78
N PRO A 176 8.64 -19.07 6.35
CA PRO A 176 7.52 -19.80 6.93
C PRO A 176 7.72 -20.11 8.40
N LYS A 177 8.95 -20.32 8.89
CA LYS A 177 9.21 -20.51 10.32
C LYS A 177 8.81 -19.28 11.15
N LYS A 178 9.20 -18.07 10.74
CA LYS A 178 8.83 -16.83 11.46
C LYS A 178 7.32 -16.60 11.48
N LEU A 179 6.63 -16.90 10.38
CA LEU A 179 5.17 -16.79 10.32
C LEU A 179 4.46 -17.84 11.19
N TRP A 180 4.95 -19.09 11.17
CA TRP A 180 4.47 -20.16 12.05
C TRP A 180 4.61 -19.80 13.53
N ASP A 181 5.79 -19.29 13.91
CA ASP A 181 6.09 -18.85 15.28
C ASP A 181 5.26 -17.63 15.70
N ALA A 182 4.89 -16.78 14.73
CA ALA A 182 3.96 -15.68 14.96
C ALA A 182 2.50 -16.14 15.11
N GLY A 183 2.22 -17.44 15.00
CA GLY A 183 0.91 -18.05 15.22
C GLY A 183 0.06 -18.22 13.95
N ALA A 184 0.63 -18.05 12.76
CA ALA A 184 -0.11 -18.21 11.51
C ALA A 184 -0.46 -19.69 11.21
N VAL A 185 -1.50 -19.88 10.39
CA VAL A 185 -2.00 -21.19 9.97
C VAL A 185 -1.81 -21.34 8.46
N PHE A 186 -0.96 -22.28 8.05
CA PHE A 186 -0.80 -22.65 6.64
C PHE A 186 -1.79 -23.76 6.27
N PHE A 187 -2.38 -23.68 5.09
CA PHE A 187 -3.34 -24.68 4.60
C PHE A 187 -3.21 -24.96 3.09
N ILE A 188 -2.50 -24.10 2.38
CA ILE A 188 -2.28 -24.16 0.94
C ILE A 188 -0.86 -23.72 0.62
N ARG A 189 -0.22 -24.41 -0.33
CA ARG A 189 0.97 -23.91 -1.02
C ARG A 189 0.67 -23.73 -2.50
N THR A 190 1.12 -22.61 -3.06
CA THR A 190 0.61 -22.15 -4.35
C THR A 190 1.52 -22.49 -5.52
N CYS A 191 0.93 -22.56 -6.71
CA CYS A 191 1.61 -22.88 -7.95
C CYS A 191 2.67 -21.85 -8.37
N GLN A 192 3.61 -22.33 -9.18
CA GLN A 192 4.76 -21.59 -9.70
C GLN A 192 5.23 -22.26 -11.01
N PRO A 193 6.01 -21.58 -11.85
CA PRO A 193 6.49 -22.12 -13.11
C PRO A 193 7.63 -23.12 -12.94
N GLN A 194 7.87 -23.91 -13.98
CA GLN A 194 9.13 -24.64 -14.17
C GLN A 194 10.31 -23.66 -13.98
N THR A 195 11.35 -24.08 -13.25
CA THR A 195 12.56 -23.28 -12.90
C THR A 195 12.37 -22.05 -12.00
N LEU A 196 11.13 -21.70 -11.65
CA LEU A 196 10.76 -20.45 -10.97
C LEU A 196 11.02 -19.15 -11.76
N MET A 197 11.47 -19.23 -13.02
CA MET A 197 11.99 -18.08 -13.76
C MET A 197 11.04 -17.50 -14.81
N HIS A 198 9.72 -17.68 -14.69
CA HIS A 198 8.76 -17.08 -15.64
C HIS A 198 7.94 -15.98 -14.97
N LEU A 199 7.55 -14.94 -15.72
CA LEU A 199 6.45 -14.03 -15.33
C LEU A 199 5.07 -14.57 -15.75
N CYS A 200 4.95 -15.89 -15.83
CA CYS A 200 3.77 -16.71 -16.12
C CYS A 200 3.90 -17.98 -15.24
N THR A 201 2.87 -18.83 -15.15
CA THR A 201 3.03 -20.21 -14.63
C THR A 201 2.59 -21.24 -15.65
N ASN A 202 3.52 -22.12 -15.99
CA ASN A 202 3.30 -23.46 -16.53
C ASN A 202 4.42 -24.36 -15.99
N ASN A 203 4.11 -25.61 -15.67
CA ASN A 203 5.07 -26.62 -15.20
C ASN A 203 4.55 -28.03 -15.53
N ASN A 204 5.44 -29.03 -15.60
CA ASN A 204 5.07 -30.40 -15.94
C ASN A 204 4.32 -31.16 -14.82
N ILE A 205 4.12 -30.55 -13.65
CA ILE A 205 3.52 -31.18 -12.47
C ILE A 205 2.03 -30.86 -12.39
N THR A 206 1.66 -29.58 -12.31
CA THR A 206 0.27 -29.12 -12.21
C THR A 206 -0.23 -28.35 -13.43
N GLY A 207 0.66 -27.92 -14.34
CA GLY A 207 0.28 -27.18 -15.54
C GLY A 207 0.11 -25.67 -15.32
N ILE A 208 -0.77 -25.07 -16.11
CA ILE A 208 -0.97 -23.60 -16.17
C ILE A 208 -1.82 -23.13 -14.99
N CYS A 209 -1.40 -22.03 -14.37
CA CYS A 209 -2.25 -21.24 -13.48
C CYS A 209 -2.84 -20.05 -14.22
N ARG A 210 -4.16 -19.91 -14.11
CA ARG A 210 -4.96 -18.96 -14.88
C ARG A 210 -5.28 -17.71 -14.07
N ASN A 211 -5.48 -16.60 -14.77
CA ASN A 211 -5.92 -15.36 -14.17
C ASN A 211 -7.41 -15.44 -13.78
N PRO A 212 -7.81 -15.04 -12.56
CA PRO A 212 -9.21 -15.14 -12.16
C PRO A 212 -10.13 -14.13 -12.83
N TYR A 213 -9.62 -12.98 -13.32
CA TYR A 213 -10.45 -12.00 -14.03
C TYR A 213 -10.70 -12.39 -15.49
N ASN A 214 -9.89 -13.30 -16.05
CA ASN A 214 -10.04 -13.84 -17.38
C ASN A 214 -9.17 -15.10 -17.52
N THR A 215 -9.78 -16.28 -17.51
CA THR A 215 -9.06 -17.56 -17.48
C THR A 215 -8.25 -17.87 -18.76
N ARG A 216 -8.41 -17.08 -19.84
CA ARG A 216 -7.54 -17.13 -21.03
C ARG A 216 -6.14 -16.56 -20.75
N LEU A 217 -6.01 -15.72 -19.73
CA LEU A 217 -4.80 -14.96 -19.43
C LEU A 217 -3.98 -15.63 -18.32
N THR A 218 -2.70 -15.27 -18.24
CA THR A 218 -1.84 -15.71 -17.14
C THR A 218 -2.12 -14.92 -15.86
N SER A 219 -2.06 -15.59 -14.71
CA SER A 219 -2.01 -14.91 -13.39
C SER A 219 -0.66 -14.25 -13.10
N GLY A 220 0.27 -14.28 -14.05
CA GLY A 220 1.63 -13.77 -13.92
C GLY A 220 2.55 -14.84 -13.35
N GLY A 221 3.70 -14.45 -12.82
CA GLY A 221 4.62 -15.38 -12.20
C GLY A 221 5.89 -14.71 -11.72
N SER A 222 6.74 -15.39 -10.95
CA SER A 222 6.61 -16.80 -10.59
C SER A 222 5.73 -17.09 -9.36
N SER A 223 5.21 -16.06 -8.68
CA SER A 223 4.28 -16.20 -7.54
C SER A 223 2.82 -16.17 -7.99
N SER A 224 2.49 -16.99 -9.00
CA SER A 224 1.22 -16.92 -9.76
C SER A 224 0.02 -17.30 -8.91
N GLY A 225 0.12 -18.42 -8.19
CA GLY A 225 -0.99 -18.89 -7.39
C GLY A 225 -1.27 -18.00 -6.19
N GLU A 226 -0.25 -17.31 -5.63
CA GLU A 226 -0.45 -16.30 -4.59
C GLU A 226 -1.36 -15.16 -5.07
N ALA A 227 -1.11 -14.64 -6.28
CA ALA A 227 -1.90 -13.53 -6.80
C ALA A 227 -3.30 -13.96 -7.20
N ALA A 228 -3.46 -15.11 -7.87
CA ALA A 228 -4.78 -15.65 -8.22
C ALA A 228 -5.62 -15.93 -6.97
N LEU A 229 -5.03 -16.55 -5.95
CA LEU A 229 -5.69 -16.84 -4.68
C LEU A 229 -6.07 -15.56 -3.92
N THR A 230 -5.16 -14.57 -3.88
CA THR A 230 -5.41 -13.28 -3.23
C THR A 230 -6.55 -12.51 -3.90
N ALA A 231 -6.59 -12.51 -5.24
CA ALA A 231 -7.64 -11.85 -6.02
C ALA A 231 -9.03 -12.45 -5.80
N MET A 232 -9.09 -13.75 -5.49
CA MET A 232 -10.33 -14.45 -5.11
C MET A 232 -10.56 -14.53 -3.60
N HIS A 233 -9.85 -13.72 -2.80
CA HIS A 233 -10.01 -13.65 -1.34
C HIS A 233 -9.79 -15.02 -0.64
N GLY A 234 -9.00 -15.90 -1.25
CA GLY A 234 -8.73 -17.25 -0.75
C GLY A 234 -7.58 -17.34 0.25
N SER A 235 -7.00 -16.21 0.67
CA SER A 235 -5.93 -16.13 1.68
C SER A 235 -5.94 -14.75 2.34
N ALA A 236 -5.59 -14.65 3.63
CA ALA A 236 -5.50 -13.35 4.30
C ALA A 236 -4.37 -12.50 3.70
N PHE A 237 -3.22 -13.13 3.45
CA PHE A 237 -2.16 -12.65 2.57
C PHE A 237 -1.26 -13.83 2.15
N GLY A 238 -0.56 -13.64 1.05
CA GLY A 238 0.35 -14.60 0.47
C GLY A 238 1.81 -14.19 0.58
N ILE A 239 2.72 -15.17 0.57
CA ILE A 239 4.17 -14.89 0.48
C ILE A 239 4.72 -15.42 -0.84
N GLY A 240 5.33 -14.51 -1.60
CA GLY A 240 6.02 -14.80 -2.85
C GLY A 240 7.52 -14.51 -2.80
N SER A 241 8.15 -14.62 -3.97
CA SER A 241 9.54 -14.26 -4.21
C SER A 241 9.68 -13.41 -5.47
N ASP A 242 10.64 -12.48 -5.54
CA ASP A 242 10.85 -11.56 -6.67
C ASP A 242 12.33 -11.44 -7.05
N GLY A 243 12.70 -12.10 -8.16
CA GLY A 243 14.02 -12.02 -8.80
C GLY A 243 14.03 -11.13 -10.05
N GLY A 244 12.93 -11.05 -10.79
CA GLY A 244 12.82 -10.22 -12.00
C GLY A 244 11.48 -9.53 -12.17
N GLY A 245 10.63 -9.53 -11.14
CA GLY A 245 9.21 -9.15 -11.21
C GLY A 245 8.26 -10.12 -10.52
N SER A 246 8.77 -11.21 -9.94
CA SER A 246 7.94 -12.35 -9.54
C SER A 246 6.95 -12.16 -8.39
N ILE A 247 6.92 -11.00 -7.74
CA ILE A 247 5.81 -10.54 -6.87
C ILE A 247 4.96 -9.50 -7.62
N ARG A 248 5.62 -8.56 -8.30
CA ARG A 248 5.00 -7.37 -8.90
C ARG A 248 4.20 -7.66 -10.17
N ALA A 249 4.70 -8.52 -11.06
CA ALA A 249 3.99 -8.95 -12.26
C ALA A 249 2.70 -9.72 -11.93
N PRO A 250 2.70 -10.78 -11.09
CA PRO A 250 1.46 -11.46 -10.74
C PRO A 250 0.50 -10.55 -9.96
N ALA A 251 1.02 -9.66 -9.10
CA ALA A 251 0.19 -8.63 -8.46
C ALA A 251 -0.49 -7.71 -9.48
N ALA A 252 0.25 -7.24 -10.49
CA ALA A 252 -0.29 -6.38 -11.53
C ALA A 252 -1.33 -7.09 -12.40
N PHE A 253 -1.09 -8.36 -12.73
CA PHE A 253 -1.94 -9.13 -13.62
C PHE A 253 -3.25 -9.55 -12.93
N CYS A 254 -3.20 -9.87 -11.64
CA CYS A 254 -4.39 -10.26 -10.87
C CYS A 254 -5.01 -9.11 -10.08
N GLY A 255 -4.61 -7.86 -10.28
CA GLY A 255 -5.28 -6.72 -9.63
C GLY A 255 -5.09 -6.64 -8.11
N VAL A 256 -3.98 -7.16 -7.57
CA VAL A 256 -3.72 -7.18 -6.11
C VAL A 256 -2.50 -6.35 -5.73
N TRP A 257 -2.29 -6.17 -4.43
CA TRP A 257 -1.11 -5.49 -3.90
C TRP A 257 0.06 -6.45 -3.81
N GLY A 258 1.25 -5.97 -4.14
CA GLY A 258 2.49 -6.75 -3.98
C GLY A 258 3.69 -5.84 -3.79
N ILE A 259 4.57 -6.18 -2.84
CA ILE A 259 5.76 -5.39 -2.54
C ILE A 259 7.04 -6.22 -2.64
N ARG A 260 7.98 -5.67 -3.41
CA ARG A 260 9.38 -6.08 -3.44
C ARG A 260 10.16 -5.12 -2.54
N CYS A 261 10.75 -5.62 -1.46
CA CYS A 261 11.72 -4.86 -0.67
C CYS A 261 13.12 -4.87 -1.29
N THR A 262 13.99 -3.98 -0.82
CA THR A 262 15.44 -4.04 -1.09
C THR A 262 16.01 -5.40 -0.67
N GLN A 263 17.02 -5.87 -1.41
CA GLN A 263 17.76 -7.10 -1.10
C GLN A 263 18.30 -7.07 0.33
N LYS A 264 18.48 -8.25 0.94
CA LYS A 264 18.98 -8.38 2.33
C LYS A 264 18.10 -7.69 3.40
N ARG A 265 16.84 -7.33 3.08
CA ARG A 265 15.83 -6.90 4.06
C ARG A 265 15.10 -8.07 4.71
N LEU A 266 14.80 -9.11 3.95
CA LEU A 266 14.11 -10.32 4.41
C LEU A 266 14.99 -11.56 4.13
N PRO A 267 14.90 -12.59 4.98
CA PRO A 267 15.74 -13.79 4.86
C PRO A 267 15.45 -14.58 3.60
N LEU A 268 16.51 -15.19 3.03
CA LEU A 268 16.44 -16.15 1.92
C LEU A 268 16.88 -17.56 2.31
N ARG A 269 17.33 -17.74 3.57
CA ARG A 269 17.87 -19.01 4.04
C ARG A 269 16.82 -20.12 4.08
N GLY A 270 17.28 -21.31 3.71
CA GLY A 270 16.53 -22.56 3.82
C GLY A 270 15.57 -22.80 2.68
N ASN A 271 15.87 -22.37 1.44
CA ASN A 271 15.14 -22.80 0.24
C ASN A 271 15.90 -23.96 -0.43
N SER A 272 15.40 -25.20 -0.33
CA SER A 272 16.12 -26.44 -0.71
C SER A 272 16.34 -26.60 -2.21
N VAL A 273 15.44 -26.08 -3.04
CA VAL A 273 15.51 -26.21 -4.50
C VAL A 273 15.63 -24.82 -5.10
N SER A 274 16.87 -24.31 -5.14
CA SER A 274 17.21 -23.04 -5.80
C SER A 274 17.80 -23.30 -7.18
N SER A 275 17.28 -22.63 -8.20
CA SER A 275 17.86 -22.58 -9.55
C SER A 275 19.16 -21.74 -9.60
N ALA A 276 19.41 -20.89 -8.60
CA ALA A 276 20.65 -20.12 -8.48
C ALA A 276 21.45 -20.60 -7.25
N THR A 277 22.52 -21.36 -7.50
CA THR A 277 23.55 -21.66 -6.49
C THR A 277 24.64 -20.60 -6.59
N GLY A 278 24.69 -19.66 -5.65
CA GLY A 278 25.78 -18.69 -5.55
C GLY A 278 25.47 -17.50 -4.64
N VAL A 279 26.45 -17.07 -3.85
CA VAL A 279 26.45 -15.76 -3.19
C VAL A 279 26.66 -14.72 -4.29
N ASN A 280 25.58 -14.23 -4.87
CA ASN A 280 25.64 -13.20 -5.92
C ASN A 280 25.56 -11.81 -5.29
N ASP A 281 26.69 -11.19 -4.98
CA ASP A 281 26.71 -9.79 -4.49
C ASP A 281 26.07 -8.79 -5.46
N CYS A 282 25.97 -9.15 -6.75
CA CYS A 282 25.39 -8.31 -7.79
C CYS A 282 23.85 -8.37 -7.86
N PHE A 283 23.26 -9.50 -7.46
CA PHE A 283 21.85 -9.80 -7.70
C PHE A 283 21.32 -10.83 -6.69
N HIS A 284 20.25 -10.47 -5.99
CA HIS A 284 19.52 -11.39 -5.13
C HIS A 284 18.02 -11.34 -5.41
N THR A 285 17.43 -12.52 -5.55
CA THR A 285 15.98 -12.71 -5.36
C THR A 285 15.60 -12.24 -3.96
N VAL A 286 14.44 -11.63 -3.79
CA VAL A 286 13.89 -11.27 -2.47
C VAL A 286 12.61 -12.04 -2.20
N ASN A 287 12.22 -12.16 -0.93
CA ASN A 287 10.88 -12.60 -0.56
C ASN A 287 10.01 -11.38 -0.25
N GLY A 288 8.70 -11.51 -0.33
CA GLY A 288 7.78 -10.42 0.01
C GLY A 288 6.31 -10.82 -0.11
N PRO A 289 5.41 -10.07 0.54
CA PRO A 289 3.99 -10.39 0.57
C PRO A 289 3.23 -9.93 -0.68
N LEU A 290 2.14 -10.64 -0.96
CA LEU A 290 1.02 -10.22 -1.81
C LEU A 290 -0.24 -10.17 -0.95
N ALA A 291 -1.06 -9.14 -1.11
CA ALA A 291 -2.27 -8.96 -0.30
C ALA A 291 -3.32 -8.12 -1.04
N ARG A 292 -4.45 -7.86 -0.39
CA ARG A 292 -5.54 -7.03 -0.94
C ARG A 292 -5.45 -5.57 -0.55
N SER A 293 -4.58 -5.23 0.40
CA SER A 293 -4.40 -3.87 0.89
C SER A 293 -2.94 -3.58 1.27
N ALA A 294 -2.57 -2.30 1.31
CA ALA A 294 -1.27 -1.85 1.80
C ALA A 294 -1.05 -2.22 3.29
N ASP A 295 -2.12 -2.22 4.09
CA ASP A 295 -2.04 -2.50 5.53
C ASP A 295 -1.73 -3.97 5.80
N ASP A 296 -2.27 -4.88 4.99
CA ASP A 296 -1.96 -6.30 5.07
C ASP A 296 -0.52 -6.60 4.62
N LEU A 297 -0.01 -5.87 3.61
CA LEU A 297 1.42 -5.92 3.26
C LEU A 297 2.30 -5.44 4.43
N GLU A 298 1.92 -4.36 5.10
CA GLU A 298 2.66 -3.82 6.24
C GLU A 298 2.66 -4.80 7.42
N LEU A 299 1.54 -5.43 7.73
CA LEU A 299 1.43 -6.46 8.77
C LEU A 299 2.43 -7.60 8.50
N ALA A 300 2.44 -8.14 7.29
CA ALA A 300 3.34 -9.22 6.92
C ALA A 300 4.82 -8.78 7.00
N LEU A 301 5.16 -7.58 6.52
CA LEU A 301 6.53 -7.08 6.55
C LEU A 301 7.04 -6.80 7.96
N LYS A 302 6.19 -6.30 8.86
CA LYS A 302 6.54 -6.13 10.28
C LYS A 302 6.96 -7.45 10.91
N VAL A 303 6.15 -8.50 10.73
CA VAL A 303 6.45 -9.83 11.26
C VAL A 303 7.72 -10.43 10.64
N LEU A 304 7.86 -10.33 9.32
CA LEU A 304 8.99 -10.96 8.61
C LEU A 304 10.32 -10.25 8.83
N SER A 305 10.32 -8.94 9.05
CA SER A 305 11.55 -8.17 9.28
C SER A 305 11.93 -8.04 10.75
N ASP A 306 11.04 -8.40 11.68
CA ASP A 306 11.33 -8.33 13.11
C ASP A 306 12.50 -9.22 13.49
N LYS A 307 13.60 -8.56 13.90
CA LYS A 307 14.88 -9.15 14.30
C LYS A 307 15.39 -10.24 13.35
N ALA A 308 15.06 -10.17 12.06
CA ALA A 308 15.37 -11.23 11.12
C ALA A 308 16.89 -11.48 10.96
N TRP A 309 17.70 -10.45 11.23
CA TRP A 309 19.17 -10.52 11.22
C TRP A 309 19.76 -11.38 12.36
N GLU A 310 18.99 -11.68 13.42
CA GLU A 310 19.42 -12.60 14.48
C GLU A 310 19.40 -14.06 13.99
N ASP A 311 18.52 -14.38 13.04
CA ASP A 311 18.38 -15.71 12.42
C ASP A 311 19.24 -15.88 11.15
N ASP A 312 19.55 -14.77 10.48
CA ASP A 312 20.29 -14.71 9.21
C ASP A 312 21.31 -13.58 9.19
N ALA A 313 22.58 -13.93 9.40
CA ALA A 313 23.71 -13.00 9.44
C ALA A 313 24.01 -12.31 8.09
N THR A 314 23.34 -12.70 7.00
CA THR A 314 23.48 -12.04 5.69
C THR A 314 22.62 -10.79 5.55
N LEU A 315 21.68 -10.58 6.48
CA LEU A 315 20.76 -9.45 6.44
C LEU A 315 21.36 -8.18 7.04
N ILE A 316 20.84 -7.04 6.59
CA ILE A 316 21.11 -5.75 7.22
C ILE A 316 20.21 -5.62 8.45
N PRO A 317 20.75 -5.28 9.65
CA PRO A 317 19.96 -5.16 10.87
C PRO A 317 19.11 -3.88 10.87
N LEU A 318 18.05 -3.89 10.07
CA LEU A 318 17.16 -2.74 9.84
C LEU A 318 15.74 -3.06 10.33
N PRO A 319 15.33 -2.53 11.50
CA PRO A 319 13.97 -2.73 12.01
C PRO A 319 12.93 -2.05 11.12
N TRP A 320 11.68 -2.55 11.16
CA TRP A 320 10.55 -1.86 10.52
C TRP A 320 10.30 -0.51 11.18
N ARG A 321 10.40 0.56 10.38
CA ARG A 321 10.18 1.93 10.86
C ARG A 321 8.71 2.29 10.74
N THR A 322 8.17 2.93 11.77
CA THR A 322 6.86 3.58 11.66
C THR A 322 7.06 4.88 10.88
N VAL A 323 6.46 4.97 9.69
CA VAL A 323 6.52 6.13 8.81
C VAL A 323 5.10 6.68 8.66
N SER A 324 4.93 7.99 8.79
CA SER A 324 3.64 8.65 8.57
C SER A 324 3.28 8.61 7.09
N LYS A 325 2.01 8.31 6.79
CA LYS A 325 1.45 8.46 5.45
C LYS A 325 1.65 9.90 4.94
N PRO A 326 2.33 10.12 3.80
CA PRO A 326 2.58 11.46 3.29
C PRO A 326 1.29 12.11 2.78
N LYS A 327 1.23 13.45 2.78
CA LYS A 327 0.19 14.19 2.07
C LYS A 327 0.52 14.20 0.58
N VAL A 328 -0.45 13.86 -0.26
CA VAL A 328 -0.24 13.81 -1.72
C VAL A 328 0.17 15.18 -2.30
N SER A 329 -0.33 16.28 -1.72
CA SER A 329 0.05 17.65 -2.11
C SER A 329 1.54 17.97 -1.97
N ASP A 330 2.24 17.22 -1.11
CA ASP A 330 3.64 17.48 -0.79
C ASP A 330 4.58 16.60 -1.63
N LEU A 331 4.02 15.70 -2.47
CA LEU A 331 4.78 14.74 -3.25
C LEU A 331 5.17 15.29 -4.62
N THR A 332 6.40 14.99 -5.03
CA THR A 332 6.87 15.04 -6.41
C THR A 332 6.95 13.64 -6.99
N ILE A 333 6.07 13.34 -7.94
CA ILE A 333 5.97 12.03 -8.60
C ILE A 333 6.44 12.15 -10.05
N ALA A 334 7.41 11.34 -10.42
CA ALA A 334 7.90 11.29 -11.79
C ALA A 334 7.33 10.06 -12.52
N VAL A 335 6.71 10.25 -13.68
CA VAL A 335 5.95 9.20 -14.38
C VAL A 335 6.72 8.71 -15.60
N CYS A 336 7.00 7.40 -15.63
CA CYS A 336 7.58 6.71 -16.79
C CYS A 336 6.47 6.26 -17.74
N TYR A 337 6.31 6.90 -18.90
CA TYR A 337 5.35 6.48 -19.93
C TYR A 337 5.94 5.53 -20.97
N ASP A 338 7.26 5.53 -21.13
CA ASP A 338 7.99 4.73 -22.10
C ASP A 338 9.41 4.55 -21.56
N ASP A 339 9.87 3.30 -21.49
CA ASP A 339 11.21 2.97 -21.04
C ASP A 339 12.29 3.12 -22.13
N GLY A 340 11.87 3.47 -23.35
CA GLY A 340 12.73 3.66 -24.51
C GLY A 340 13.06 2.37 -25.26
N VAL A 341 12.56 1.21 -24.81
CA VAL A 341 12.79 -0.10 -25.42
C VAL A 341 11.49 -0.72 -25.90
N VAL A 342 10.50 -0.88 -25.02
CA VAL A 342 9.16 -1.37 -25.37
C VAL A 342 8.12 -0.43 -24.78
N LYS A 343 7.44 0.30 -25.66
CA LYS A 343 6.39 1.23 -25.27
C LYS A 343 5.19 0.43 -24.74
N PRO A 344 4.58 0.82 -23.60
CA PRO A 344 3.40 0.14 -23.08
C PRO A 344 2.17 0.27 -23.98
N MET A 345 1.32 -0.77 -23.98
CA MET A 345 0.02 -0.80 -24.65
C MET A 345 -0.91 0.27 -24.07
N GLU A 346 -1.94 0.57 -24.85
CA GLU A 346 -3.01 1.52 -24.62
C GLU A 346 -3.61 1.44 -23.20
N PRO A 347 -3.97 0.26 -22.64
CA PRO A 347 -4.54 0.19 -21.29
C PRO A 347 -3.56 0.65 -20.21
N ILE A 348 -2.27 0.33 -20.35
CA ILE A 348 -1.24 0.72 -19.40
C ILE A 348 -0.95 2.23 -19.48
N ILE A 349 -0.88 2.79 -20.70
CA ILE A 349 -0.76 4.24 -20.89
C ILE A 349 -1.97 4.98 -20.30
N ARG A 350 -3.19 4.46 -20.50
CA ARG A 350 -4.42 5.02 -19.92
C ARG A 350 -4.37 4.98 -18.39
N GLY A 351 -3.98 3.86 -17.80
CA GLY A 351 -3.79 3.72 -16.36
C GLY A 351 -2.81 4.74 -15.77
N LEU A 352 -1.63 4.90 -16.38
CA LEU A 352 -0.64 5.90 -15.95
C LEU A 352 -1.17 7.33 -16.06
N LYS A 353 -1.86 7.67 -17.16
CA LYS A 353 -2.46 9.01 -17.34
C LYS A 353 -3.57 9.28 -16.35
N TYR A 354 -4.40 8.28 -16.06
CA TYR A 354 -5.45 8.37 -15.04
C TYR A 354 -4.85 8.68 -13.66
N VAL A 355 -3.87 7.89 -13.22
CA VAL A 355 -3.20 8.09 -11.94
C VAL A 355 -2.50 9.45 -11.88
N ALA A 356 -1.75 9.81 -12.92
CA ALA A 356 -1.07 11.11 -13.01
C ALA A 356 -2.05 12.29 -12.94
N GLY A 357 -3.21 12.19 -13.60
CA GLY A 357 -4.25 13.22 -13.55
C GLY A 357 -4.84 13.38 -12.15
N LYS A 358 -5.12 12.27 -11.47
CA LYS A 358 -5.64 12.27 -10.09
C LYS A 358 -4.61 12.80 -9.08
N LEU A 359 -3.33 12.48 -9.26
CA LEU A 359 -2.23 13.04 -8.47
C LEU A 359 -2.14 14.57 -8.61
N LYS A 360 -2.18 15.08 -9.85
CA LYS A 360 -2.20 16.53 -10.11
C LYS A 360 -3.42 17.21 -9.47
N ALA A 361 -4.60 16.59 -9.58
CA ALA A 361 -5.82 17.11 -8.97
C ALA A 361 -5.75 17.15 -7.43
N ALA A 362 -5.02 16.21 -6.82
CA ALA A 362 -4.75 16.17 -5.38
C ALA A 362 -3.60 17.09 -4.93
N GLY A 363 -3.03 17.88 -5.85
CA GLY A 363 -1.98 18.87 -5.57
C GLY A 363 -0.54 18.35 -5.66
N ALA A 364 -0.32 17.10 -6.07
CA ALA A 364 1.03 16.58 -6.25
C ALA A 364 1.73 17.26 -7.44
N THR A 365 3.04 17.45 -7.34
CA THR A 365 3.87 17.82 -8.49
C THR A 365 4.11 16.58 -9.34
N VAL A 366 3.63 16.57 -10.58
CA VAL A 366 3.77 15.41 -11.47
C VAL A 366 4.56 15.79 -12.71
N VAL A 367 5.69 15.10 -12.92
CA VAL A 367 6.61 15.34 -14.04
C VAL A 367 6.76 14.09 -14.89
N GLU A 368 7.02 14.25 -16.19
CA GLU A 368 7.42 13.13 -17.05
C GLU A 368 8.85 12.72 -16.74
N TRP A 369 9.10 11.42 -16.74
CA TRP A 369 10.40 10.85 -16.46
C TRP A 369 10.83 9.89 -17.56
N LYS A 370 12.09 10.03 -18.00
CA LYS A 370 12.71 9.20 -19.02
C LYS A 370 13.85 8.41 -18.39
N PRO A 371 13.75 7.08 -18.23
CA PRO A 371 14.80 6.30 -17.58
C PRO A 371 16.11 6.34 -18.37
N ASN A 372 17.23 6.35 -17.64
CA ASN A 372 18.54 6.21 -18.24
C ASN A 372 18.89 4.73 -18.50
N ASN A 373 19.54 4.45 -19.63
CA ASN A 373 20.23 3.18 -19.89
C ASN A 373 19.38 1.90 -19.76
N VAL A 374 18.06 1.93 -19.99
CA VAL A 374 17.19 0.75 -19.80
C VAL A 374 17.63 -0.45 -20.64
N ASP A 375 17.97 -0.23 -21.91
CA ASP A 375 18.45 -1.30 -22.79
C ASP A 375 19.68 -2.00 -22.21
N LEU A 376 20.69 -1.24 -21.78
CA LEU A 376 21.89 -1.77 -21.14
C LEU A 376 21.57 -2.48 -19.81
N VAL A 377 20.84 -1.83 -18.91
CA VAL A 377 20.53 -2.36 -17.57
C VAL A 377 19.70 -3.64 -17.67
N SER A 378 18.75 -3.70 -18.61
CA SER A 378 17.94 -4.90 -18.86
C SER A 378 18.82 -6.04 -19.39
N LYS A 379 19.65 -5.82 -20.41
CA LYS A 379 20.60 -6.84 -20.92
C LYS A 379 21.55 -7.35 -19.85
N LEU A 380 22.06 -6.48 -18.98
CA LEU A 380 22.91 -6.87 -17.84
C LEU A 380 22.13 -7.72 -16.83
N SER A 381 20.91 -7.32 -16.47
CA SER A 381 20.05 -8.09 -15.57
C SER A 381 19.77 -9.48 -16.11
N PHE A 382 19.50 -9.60 -17.41
CA PHE A 382 19.19 -10.87 -18.07
C PHE A 382 20.43 -11.77 -18.11
N THR A 383 21.60 -11.19 -18.37
CA THR A 383 22.90 -11.88 -18.34
C THR A 383 23.21 -12.48 -16.96
N VAL A 384 22.81 -11.82 -15.87
CA VAL A 384 23.06 -12.33 -14.52
C VAL A 384 22.17 -13.53 -14.17
N TYR A 385 20.98 -13.65 -14.77
CA TYR A 385 20.11 -14.82 -14.53
C TYR A 385 20.77 -16.13 -14.97
N SER A 386 21.58 -16.09 -16.04
CA SER A 386 22.32 -17.21 -16.60
C SER A 386 23.82 -17.17 -16.26
N ALA A 387 24.21 -16.48 -15.18
CA ALA A 387 25.62 -16.25 -14.85
C ALA A 387 26.47 -17.54 -14.75
N ASN A 388 25.87 -18.67 -14.38
CA ASN A 388 26.52 -19.98 -14.29
C ASN A 388 26.31 -20.87 -15.54
N GLY A 389 25.86 -20.30 -16.67
CA GLY A 389 25.54 -21.04 -17.89
C GLY A 389 24.33 -21.99 -17.73
N ASN A 390 23.42 -21.67 -16.80
CA ASN A 390 22.28 -22.49 -16.40
C ASN A 390 22.65 -23.91 -15.91
N ALA A 391 23.88 -24.12 -15.43
CA ALA A 391 24.37 -25.45 -15.06
C ALA A 391 23.52 -26.13 -13.96
N GLY A 392 23.01 -25.35 -13.00
CA GLY A 392 22.15 -25.87 -11.93
C GLY A 392 20.80 -26.37 -12.46
N GLN A 393 20.17 -25.60 -13.34
CA GLN A 393 18.89 -25.92 -13.98
C GLN A 393 19.02 -27.18 -14.84
N LYS A 394 20.07 -27.24 -15.69
CA LYS A 394 20.34 -28.41 -16.56
C LYS A 394 20.50 -29.69 -15.75
N LYS A 395 21.30 -29.65 -14.67
CA LYS A 395 21.51 -30.80 -13.79
C LYS A 395 20.22 -31.30 -13.13
N LEU A 396 19.26 -30.42 -12.86
CA LEU A 396 17.95 -30.82 -12.33
C LEU A 396 17.08 -31.44 -13.43
N PHE A 397 17.06 -30.86 -14.63
CA PHE A 397 16.34 -31.43 -15.77
C PHE A 397 16.86 -32.81 -16.17
N GLU A 398 18.18 -33.00 -16.27
CA GLU A 398 18.82 -34.28 -16.62
C GLU A 398 18.39 -35.44 -15.69
N LYS A 399 18.08 -35.16 -14.43
CA LYS A 399 17.63 -36.18 -13.46
C LYS A 399 16.23 -36.71 -13.73
N SER A 400 15.40 -35.94 -14.42
CA SER A 400 14.02 -36.32 -14.75
C SER A 400 13.77 -36.51 -16.24
N GLY A 401 14.63 -35.98 -17.11
CA GLY A 401 14.39 -35.96 -18.54
C GLY A 401 13.17 -35.12 -18.94
N GLU A 402 12.67 -34.25 -18.05
CA GLU A 402 11.39 -33.57 -18.25
C GLU A 402 11.40 -32.64 -19.48
N PRO A 403 10.27 -32.51 -20.19
CA PRO A 403 10.13 -31.56 -21.28
C PRO A 403 10.43 -30.14 -20.82
N ILE A 404 11.18 -29.38 -21.61
CA ILE A 404 11.47 -27.98 -21.33
C ILE A 404 10.34 -27.14 -21.93
N LEU A 405 9.60 -26.45 -21.06
CA LEU A 405 8.48 -25.62 -21.52
C LEU A 405 8.97 -24.42 -22.34
N LYS A 406 8.11 -23.90 -23.20
CA LYS A 406 8.43 -22.77 -24.09
C LYS A 406 9.00 -21.57 -23.32
N SER A 407 8.37 -21.20 -22.20
CA SER A 407 8.86 -20.12 -21.35
C SER A 407 10.24 -20.43 -20.73
N SER A 408 10.50 -21.71 -20.40
CA SER A 408 11.80 -22.16 -19.90
C SER A 408 12.87 -22.04 -20.99
N VAL A 409 12.54 -22.36 -22.25
CA VAL A 409 13.46 -22.15 -23.38
C VAL A 409 13.82 -20.68 -23.52
N ASP A 410 12.84 -19.78 -23.49
CA ASP A 410 13.09 -18.34 -23.58
C ASP A 410 13.98 -17.85 -22.41
N THR A 411 13.76 -18.36 -21.19
CA THR A 411 14.51 -17.89 -20.00
C THR A 411 15.91 -18.45 -19.86
N LEU A 412 16.10 -19.71 -20.23
CA LEU A 412 17.43 -20.31 -20.31
C LEU A 412 18.25 -19.67 -21.44
N SER A 413 17.60 -19.02 -22.41
CA SER A 413 18.26 -18.29 -23.49
C SER A 413 18.78 -16.92 -23.05
N PHE A 414 18.51 -16.45 -21.83
CA PHE A 414 18.91 -15.10 -21.43
C PHE A 414 20.41 -14.88 -21.42
N GLY A 415 20.82 -13.68 -21.85
CA GLY A 415 22.23 -13.28 -21.85
C GLY A 415 23.07 -14.22 -22.71
N PHE A 416 23.97 -14.97 -22.07
CA PHE A 416 24.84 -15.93 -22.75
C PHE A 416 24.38 -17.37 -22.67
N GLY A 417 23.17 -17.61 -22.17
CA GLY A 417 22.53 -18.92 -22.11
C GLY A 417 23.36 -19.99 -21.39
N ASP A 418 24.00 -20.86 -22.17
CA ASP A 418 24.81 -21.98 -21.67
C ASP A 418 26.26 -21.64 -21.33
N ARG A 419 26.73 -20.44 -21.66
CA ARG A 419 28.10 -20.01 -21.35
C ARG A 419 28.17 -19.37 -19.96
N PRO A 420 28.91 -19.95 -19.00
CA PRO A 420 29.13 -19.31 -17.71
C PRO A 420 29.98 -18.05 -17.86
N LEU A 421 29.71 -17.06 -17.02
CA LEU A 421 30.53 -15.85 -16.92
C LEU A 421 31.84 -16.15 -16.21
N THR A 422 32.92 -15.54 -16.69
CA THR A 422 34.16 -15.42 -15.92
C THR A 422 33.97 -14.47 -14.75
N TYR A 423 34.82 -14.59 -13.73
CA TYR A 423 34.81 -13.67 -12.60
C TYR A 423 34.97 -12.20 -13.03
N LEU A 424 35.86 -11.90 -13.99
CA LEU A 424 36.09 -10.54 -14.49
C LEU A 424 34.88 -9.98 -15.26
N GLU A 425 34.17 -10.82 -16.02
CA GLU A 425 32.91 -10.41 -16.66
C GLU A 425 31.86 -10.07 -15.61
N TYR A 426 31.70 -10.93 -14.59
CA TYR A 426 30.76 -10.71 -13.50
C TYR A 426 31.09 -9.44 -12.70
N GLU A 427 32.36 -9.24 -12.33
CA GLU A 427 32.86 -8.04 -11.66
C GLU A 427 32.56 -6.77 -12.49
N LYS A 428 32.76 -6.83 -13.81
CA LYS A 428 32.40 -5.72 -14.71
C LYS A 428 30.90 -5.43 -14.70
N ILE A 429 30.04 -6.45 -14.65
CA ILE A 429 28.59 -6.27 -14.51
C ILE A 429 28.26 -5.62 -13.16
N CYS A 430 28.88 -6.05 -12.06
CA CYS A 430 28.71 -5.42 -10.74
C CYS A 430 29.07 -3.93 -10.78
N LYS A 431 30.20 -3.60 -11.41
CA LYS A 431 30.64 -2.20 -11.57
C LYS A 431 29.60 -1.38 -12.35
N LEU A 432 29.13 -1.90 -13.49
CA LEU A 432 28.11 -1.22 -14.32
C LEU A 432 26.78 -1.07 -13.58
N ARG A 433 26.39 -2.06 -12.76
CA ARG A 433 25.24 -1.94 -11.86
C ARG A 433 25.40 -0.75 -10.93
N ASP A 434 26.52 -0.68 -10.21
CA ASP A 434 26.76 0.36 -9.20
C ASP A 434 26.82 1.77 -9.84
N GLU A 435 27.41 1.89 -11.02
CA GLU A 435 27.40 3.12 -11.83
C GLU A 435 25.96 3.55 -12.18
N ASN A 436 25.12 2.62 -12.64
CA ASN A 436 23.73 2.92 -12.97
C ASN A 436 22.86 3.16 -11.73
N MET A 437 23.13 2.49 -10.60
CA MET A 437 22.48 2.80 -9.32
C MET A 437 22.71 4.26 -8.92
N ASN A 438 23.94 4.75 -9.09
CA ASN A 438 24.27 6.15 -8.83
C ASN A 438 23.58 7.09 -9.84
N LEU A 439 23.54 6.73 -11.12
CA LEU A 439 22.86 7.51 -12.15
C LEU A 439 21.36 7.68 -11.85
N TYR A 440 20.68 6.59 -11.49
CA TYR A 440 19.27 6.64 -11.11
C TYR A 440 19.06 7.44 -9.82
N ARG A 441 19.94 7.28 -8.82
CA ARG A 441 19.88 8.09 -7.59
C ARG A 441 19.99 9.58 -7.90
N GLU A 442 20.93 9.97 -8.76
CA GLU A 442 21.11 11.36 -9.18
C GLU A 442 19.90 11.89 -9.96
N GLN A 443 19.33 11.06 -10.84
CA GLN A 443 18.11 11.40 -11.58
C GLN A 443 16.87 11.55 -10.69
N MET A 444 16.81 10.83 -9.57
CA MET A 444 15.72 10.91 -8.59
C MET A 444 15.88 12.08 -7.59
N LYS A 445 16.88 12.96 -7.73
CA LYS A 445 17.01 14.13 -6.86
C LYS A 445 15.79 15.05 -7.02
N GLY A 446 15.15 15.36 -5.89
CA GLY A 446 13.92 16.16 -5.87
C GLY A 446 12.66 15.40 -6.30
N ILE A 447 12.75 14.08 -6.51
CA ILE A 447 11.62 13.21 -6.82
C ILE A 447 11.43 12.24 -5.65
N ASP A 448 10.22 12.17 -5.10
CA ASP A 448 9.91 11.28 -3.99
C ASP A 448 9.73 9.84 -4.47
N PHE A 449 8.99 9.66 -5.56
CA PHE A 449 8.69 8.35 -6.13
C PHE A 449 8.63 8.38 -7.66
N LEU A 450 8.93 7.23 -8.27
CA LEU A 450 8.69 6.98 -9.68
C LEU A 450 7.40 6.16 -9.84
N LEU A 451 6.51 6.61 -10.72
CA LEU A 451 5.34 5.85 -11.14
C LEU A 451 5.63 5.21 -12.49
N THR A 452 5.62 3.88 -12.56
CA THR A 452 6.02 3.13 -13.75
C THR A 452 5.02 2.01 -14.06
N PRO A 453 5.02 1.47 -15.29
CA PRO A 453 4.39 0.18 -15.57
C PRO A 453 5.03 -0.94 -14.75
N ALA A 454 4.28 -2.02 -14.51
CA ALA A 454 4.81 -3.30 -14.05
C ALA A 454 5.14 -4.25 -15.24
N TYR A 455 4.45 -4.07 -16.37
CA TYR A 455 4.65 -4.76 -17.63
C TYR A 455 4.18 -3.84 -18.77
N CYS A 456 4.56 -4.14 -20.02
CA CYS A 456 4.15 -3.35 -21.16
C CYS A 456 2.69 -3.55 -21.57
N ASN A 457 1.99 -4.57 -21.04
CA ASN A 457 0.56 -4.78 -21.27
C ASN A 457 -0.15 -5.14 -19.95
N VAL A 458 -1.48 -5.32 -19.99
CA VAL A 458 -2.19 -6.12 -18.97
C VAL A 458 -1.77 -7.60 -19.07
N ALA A 459 -2.36 -8.47 -18.25
CA ALA A 459 -2.03 -9.90 -18.23
C ALA A 459 -2.03 -10.51 -19.66
N PRO A 460 -0.89 -11.05 -20.14
CA PRO A 460 -0.81 -11.64 -21.47
C PRO A 460 -1.37 -13.08 -21.47
N VAL A 461 -1.57 -13.64 -22.67
CA VAL A 461 -1.85 -15.08 -22.83
C VAL A 461 -0.66 -15.89 -22.29
N PRO A 462 -0.88 -17.02 -21.59
CA PRO A 462 0.20 -17.84 -21.04
C PRO A 462 1.30 -18.18 -22.07
N GLU A 463 2.56 -18.16 -21.61
CA GLU A 463 3.75 -18.51 -22.40
C GLU A 463 3.98 -17.65 -23.67
N THR A 464 3.50 -16.41 -23.67
CA THR A 464 3.71 -15.46 -24.79
C THR A 464 4.62 -14.29 -24.45
N LEU A 465 4.68 -13.83 -23.19
CA LEU A 465 5.48 -12.66 -22.82
C LEU A 465 7.00 -12.92 -22.92
N LYS A 466 7.75 -11.93 -23.39
CA LYS A 466 9.22 -11.99 -23.48
C LYS A 466 9.89 -10.81 -22.79
N TYR A 467 9.25 -9.65 -22.72
CA TYR A 467 9.83 -8.44 -22.19
C TYR A 467 9.39 -8.13 -20.75
N TRP A 468 10.33 -7.98 -19.83
CA TRP A 468 10.01 -7.61 -18.44
C TRP A 468 10.95 -6.61 -17.78
N ALA A 469 11.61 -5.77 -18.55
CA ALA A 469 12.51 -4.74 -17.98
C ALA A 469 11.79 -3.80 -17.01
N TYR A 470 10.50 -3.51 -17.23
CA TYR A 470 9.66 -2.71 -16.32
C TYR A 470 9.67 -3.17 -14.86
N THR A 471 10.01 -4.44 -14.60
CA THR A 471 10.22 -4.94 -13.24
C THR A 471 11.67 -5.33 -12.96
N SER A 472 12.38 -5.97 -13.89
CA SER A 472 13.72 -6.51 -13.64
C SER A 472 14.80 -5.47 -13.41
N ILE A 473 14.72 -4.28 -14.03
CA ILE A 473 15.73 -3.24 -13.77
C ILE A 473 15.75 -2.84 -12.29
N TRP A 474 14.60 -2.87 -11.61
CA TRP A 474 14.50 -2.57 -10.18
C TRP A 474 15.04 -3.70 -9.29
N ASN A 475 15.10 -4.93 -9.80
CA ASN A 475 15.83 -6.02 -9.13
C ASN A 475 17.32 -5.79 -9.21
N PHE A 476 17.81 -5.45 -10.41
CA PHE A 476 19.23 -5.22 -10.67
C PHE A 476 19.76 -3.96 -9.98
N LEU A 477 19.01 -2.86 -9.99
CA LEU A 477 19.34 -1.61 -9.30
C LEU A 477 18.98 -1.62 -7.81
N ASP A 478 18.41 -2.73 -7.31
CA ASP A 478 18.05 -2.96 -5.92
C ASP A 478 17.11 -1.90 -5.30
N GLN A 479 16.13 -1.44 -6.09
CA GLN A 479 15.12 -0.49 -5.62
C GLN A 479 13.86 -1.22 -5.13
N PRO A 480 13.25 -0.78 -4.00
CA PRO A 480 11.96 -1.30 -3.57
C PRO A 480 10.84 -0.79 -4.48
N GLY A 481 9.84 -1.64 -4.68
CA GLY A 481 8.70 -1.33 -5.53
C GLY A 481 7.41 -1.96 -5.03
N VAL A 482 6.31 -1.20 -5.10
CA VAL A 482 4.96 -1.64 -4.75
C VAL A 482 4.08 -1.58 -5.98
N VAL A 483 3.37 -2.67 -6.27
CA VAL A 483 2.29 -2.69 -7.25
C VAL A 483 0.95 -2.58 -6.53
N PHE A 484 0.04 -1.80 -7.09
CA PHE A 484 -1.34 -1.67 -6.61
C PHE A 484 -2.31 -1.43 -7.78
N PRO A 485 -3.57 -1.86 -7.63
CA PRO A 485 -4.60 -1.66 -8.64
C PRO A 485 -5.02 -0.20 -8.75
N THR A 486 -5.36 0.24 -9.96
CA THR A 486 -5.89 1.59 -10.21
C THR A 486 -7.41 1.69 -10.06
N GLY A 487 -8.09 0.55 -9.94
CA GLY A 487 -9.55 0.42 -10.05
C GLY A 487 -10.06 0.34 -11.50
N LEU A 488 -9.21 0.65 -12.49
CA LEU A 488 -9.55 0.51 -13.91
C LEU A 488 -9.38 -0.94 -14.38
N ARG A 489 -10.21 -1.33 -15.34
CA ARG A 489 -10.07 -2.55 -16.14
C ARG A 489 -9.78 -2.18 -17.58
N MET A 490 -9.15 -3.10 -18.31
CA MET A 490 -8.99 -3.01 -19.76
C MET A 490 -10.38 -3.02 -20.41
N ASP A 491 -10.55 -2.15 -21.40
CA ASP A 491 -11.79 -1.98 -22.15
C ASP A 491 -11.44 -1.99 -23.66
N PRO A 492 -11.97 -2.94 -24.45
CA PRO A 492 -11.63 -3.06 -25.86
C PRO A 492 -11.93 -1.82 -26.72
N GLU A 493 -12.93 -1.03 -26.36
CA GLU A 493 -13.31 0.17 -27.11
C GLU A 493 -12.39 1.35 -26.75
N LEU A 494 -12.11 1.54 -25.45
CA LEU A 494 -11.25 2.63 -24.98
C LEU A 494 -9.77 2.38 -25.25
N ASP A 495 -9.37 1.12 -25.34
CA ASP A 495 -7.98 0.68 -25.48
C ASP A 495 -7.67 0.05 -26.84
N ALA A 496 -8.44 0.39 -27.89
CA ALA A 496 -8.20 -0.08 -29.24
C ALA A 496 -6.75 0.21 -29.70
N PRO A 497 -6.07 -0.72 -30.41
CA PRO A 497 -4.67 -0.58 -30.77
C PRO A 497 -4.49 0.59 -31.74
N LYS A 498 -3.45 1.39 -31.51
CA LYS A 498 -3.14 2.53 -32.38
C LYS A 498 -2.07 2.15 -33.40
N GLU A 499 -2.11 2.81 -34.55
CA GLU A 499 -1.04 2.70 -35.54
C GLU A 499 0.29 3.10 -34.88
N TYR A 500 1.27 2.20 -34.99
CA TYR A 500 2.57 2.36 -34.36
C TYR A 500 3.63 1.60 -35.14
N HIS A 501 4.80 2.23 -35.31
CA HIS A 501 5.97 1.59 -35.91
C HIS A 501 6.93 1.15 -34.80
N PRO A 502 7.11 -0.17 -34.58
CA PRO A 502 8.04 -0.67 -33.59
C PRO A 502 9.48 -0.23 -33.85
N ARG A 503 10.23 0.04 -32.76
CA ARG A 503 11.64 0.47 -32.78
C ARG A 503 12.62 -0.70 -32.83
N SER A 504 12.17 -1.90 -32.51
CA SER A 504 12.98 -3.11 -32.40
C SER A 504 12.12 -4.37 -32.57
N ASP A 505 12.78 -5.51 -32.78
CA ASP A 505 12.10 -6.82 -32.92
C ASP A 505 11.35 -7.23 -31.65
N ILE A 506 11.90 -6.94 -30.47
CA ILE A 506 11.22 -7.25 -29.20
C ILE A 506 9.97 -6.40 -28.99
N GLU A 507 10.01 -5.12 -29.38
CA GLU A 507 8.83 -4.25 -29.34
C GLU A 507 7.78 -4.68 -30.37
N ALA A 508 8.21 -5.08 -31.59
CA ALA A 508 7.33 -5.61 -32.61
C ALA A 508 6.63 -6.90 -32.14
N TYR A 509 7.39 -7.77 -31.47
CA TYR A 509 6.87 -9.00 -30.89
C TYR A 509 5.80 -8.72 -29.82
N GLU A 510 6.12 -7.91 -28.81
CA GLU A 510 5.16 -7.59 -27.74
C GLU A 510 3.91 -6.89 -28.29
N ARG A 511 4.04 -5.98 -29.25
CA ARG A 511 2.91 -5.34 -29.93
C ARG A 511 2.04 -6.34 -30.69
N SER A 512 2.66 -7.36 -31.28
CA SER A 512 1.92 -8.40 -32.00
C SER A 512 1.02 -9.26 -31.10
N LEU A 513 1.26 -9.25 -29.77
CA LEU A 513 0.42 -9.94 -28.79
C LEU A 513 -0.89 -9.18 -28.49
N TYR A 514 -0.99 -7.89 -28.83
CA TYR A 514 -2.15 -7.04 -28.55
C TYR A 514 -2.97 -6.69 -29.81
N LYS A 515 -3.08 -7.64 -30.75
CA LYS A 515 -3.84 -7.42 -32.00
C LYS A 515 -5.35 -7.42 -31.81
N ASP A 516 -5.84 -8.26 -30.90
CA ASP A 516 -7.25 -8.40 -30.57
C ASP A 516 -7.46 -7.99 -29.10
N PRO A 517 -7.88 -6.73 -28.83
CA PRO A 517 -8.13 -6.25 -27.48
C PRO A 517 -9.18 -7.07 -26.73
N SER A 518 -10.14 -7.71 -27.41
CA SER A 518 -11.22 -8.46 -26.76
C SER A 518 -10.72 -9.65 -25.95
N VAL A 519 -9.53 -10.17 -26.27
CA VAL A 519 -8.86 -11.22 -25.48
C VAL A 519 -8.54 -10.76 -24.07
N PHE A 520 -8.33 -9.45 -23.87
CA PHE A 520 -7.88 -8.84 -22.63
C PHE A 520 -9.01 -8.16 -21.85
N ASP A 521 -10.25 -8.27 -22.31
CA ASP A 521 -11.40 -7.62 -21.71
C ASP A 521 -11.50 -7.92 -20.20
N GLY A 522 -11.79 -6.88 -19.42
CA GLY A 522 -11.92 -6.96 -17.98
C GLY A 522 -10.60 -7.13 -17.20
N ALA A 523 -9.45 -7.30 -17.86
CA ALA A 523 -8.17 -7.49 -17.18
C ALA A 523 -7.80 -6.27 -16.30
N PRO A 524 -7.35 -6.46 -15.04
CA PRO A 524 -7.00 -5.35 -14.16
C PRO A 524 -5.87 -4.47 -14.71
N ILE A 525 -6.00 -3.16 -14.52
CA ILE A 525 -4.93 -2.20 -14.80
C ILE A 525 -4.29 -1.76 -13.49
N CYS A 526 -3.02 -2.11 -13.33
CA CYS A 526 -2.21 -1.77 -12.16
C CYS A 526 -1.03 -0.86 -12.53
N VAL A 527 -0.49 -0.17 -11.53
CA VAL A 527 0.72 0.63 -11.65
C VAL A 527 1.74 0.20 -10.59
N GLN A 528 3.00 0.55 -10.82
CA GLN A 528 4.11 0.28 -9.93
C GLN A 528 4.68 1.60 -9.40
N LEU A 529 4.84 1.72 -8.09
CA LEU A 529 5.54 2.82 -7.43
C LEU A 529 6.91 2.35 -6.98
N ILE A 530 7.96 3.02 -7.44
CA ILE A 530 9.35 2.75 -7.08
C ILE A 530 9.86 3.88 -6.20
N GLY A 531 10.62 3.51 -5.17
CA GLY A 531 11.25 4.49 -4.30
C GLY A 531 12.71 4.18 -4.00
N ARG A 532 13.24 4.89 -3.01
CA ARG A 532 14.66 4.84 -2.68
C ARG A 532 15.02 3.51 -2.00
N ARG A 533 16.20 3.01 -2.34
CA ARG A 533 16.81 1.82 -1.72
C ARG A 533 16.79 1.93 -0.18
N TRP A 534 16.33 0.87 0.49
CA TRP A 534 16.14 0.76 1.96
C TRP A 534 14.93 1.50 2.55
N PHE A 535 14.11 2.17 1.75
CA PHE A 535 12.95 2.93 2.23
C PHE A 535 11.61 2.25 1.91
N CYS A 536 11.55 0.91 2.05
CA CYS A 536 10.34 0.12 1.77
C CYS A 536 9.09 0.66 2.50
N GLU A 537 9.27 1.13 3.74
CA GLU A 537 8.18 1.71 4.54
C GLU A 537 7.62 2.98 3.90
N GLU A 538 8.50 3.88 3.40
CA GLU A 538 8.08 5.10 2.69
C GLU A 538 7.40 4.77 1.36
N VAL A 539 7.90 3.79 0.60
CA VAL A 539 7.27 3.37 -0.66
C VAL A 539 5.88 2.81 -0.42
N LEU A 540 5.70 1.99 0.62
CA LEU A 540 4.40 1.43 0.97
C LEU A 540 3.42 2.51 1.42
N GLN A 541 3.85 3.45 2.27
CA GLN A 541 3.02 4.57 2.72
C GLN A 541 2.70 5.55 1.59
N GLY A 542 3.63 5.78 0.67
CA GLY A 542 3.41 6.55 -0.55
C GLY A 542 2.37 5.88 -1.45
N ALA A 543 2.52 4.58 -1.71
CA ALA A 543 1.55 3.80 -2.49
C ALA A 543 0.15 3.82 -1.82
N LYS A 544 0.10 3.70 -0.49
CA LYS A 544 -1.14 3.86 0.27
C LYS A 544 -1.76 5.23 0.02
N ALA A 545 -1.04 6.32 0.31
CA ALA A 545 -1.52 7.69 0.10
C ALA A 545 -2.04 7.94 -1.33
N ILE A 546 -1.31 7.41 -2.32
CA ILE A 546 -1.68 7.53 -3.73
C ILE A 546 -2.95 6.72 -4.02
N SER A 547 -3.05 5.46 -3.57
CA SER A 547 -4.24 4.63 -3.83
C SER A 547 -5.55 5.24 -3.29
N GLU A 548 -5.45 5.95 -2.17
CA GLU A 548 -6.60 6.57 -1.52
C GLU A 548 -7.23 7.71 -2.34
N ILE A 549 -6.51 8.29 -3.32
CA ILE A 549 -7.06 9.35 -4.18
C ILE A 549 -7.96 8.80 -5.30
N PHE A 550 -7.87 7.49 -5.61
CA PHE A 550 -8.73 6.85 -6.61
C PHE A 550 -9.99 6.27 -5.98
N GLY A 551 -9.90 5.86 -4.71
CA GLY A 551 -10.88 5.00 -4.05
C GLY A 551 -11.86 5.69 -3.12
N LEU A 552 -12.27 6.95 -3.35
CA LEU A 552 -13.23 7.60 -2.44
C LEU A 552 -14.54 6.79 -2.32
N LEU A 553 -14.98 6.11 -3.41
CA LEU A 553 -16.10 5.18 -3.38
C LEU A 553 -15.76 3.83 -2.72
N ASP A 554 -14.63 3.21 -3.06
CA ASP A 554 -14.24 1.91 -2.48
C ASP A 554 -13.92 2.01 -0.98
N GLN A 555 -13.40 3.16 -0.52
CA GLN A 555 -13.23 3.46 0.90
C GLN A 555 -14.58 3.61 1.59
N LEU A 556 -15.57 4.25 0.97
CA LEU A 556 -16.92 4.36 1.51
C LEU A 556 -17.63 3.00 1.55
N VAL A 557 -17.42 2.13 0.55
CA VAL A 557 -17.93 0.75 0.53
C VAL A 557 -17.24 -0.10 1.60
N ASN A 558 -15.92 0.02 1.77
CA ASN A 558 -15.17 -0.68 2.82
C ASN A 558 -15.50 -0.18 4.23
N LEU A 559 -15.76 1.12 4.40
CA LEU A 559 -16.26 1.70 5.63
C LEU A 559 -17.69 1.20 5.93
N ALA A 560 -18.56 1.14 4.93
CA ALA A 560 -19.93 0.64 5.07
C ALA A 560 -20.02 -0.87 5.33
N GLY A 561 -19.05 -1.66 4.84
CA GLY A 561 -18.94 -3.11 5.11
C GLY A 561 -18.39 -3.44 6.50
N ASN A 562 -17.92 -2.45 7.27
CA ASN A 562 -17.33 -2.67 8.58
C ASN A 562 -18.43 -2.76 9.66
N ILE A 563 -18.53 -3.91 10.34
CA ILE A 563 -19.54 -4.17 11.39
C ILE A 563 -19.53 -3.07 12.46
N GLN A 564 -18.35 -2.55 12.81
CA GLN A 564 -18.25 -1.44 13.76
C GLN A 564 -18.82 -0.12 13.24
N PHE A 565 -18.81 0.16 11.93
CA PHE A 565 -19.44 1.36 11.36
C PHE A 565 -20.96 1.23 11.38
N LEU A 566 -21.49 0.02 11.14
CA LEU A 566 -22.91 -0.30 11.27
C LEU A 566 -23.36 -0.25 12.74
N GLU A 567 -22.57 -0.79 13.68
CA GLU A 567 -22.80 -0.65 15.13
C GLU A 567 -22.70 0.82 15.58
N LEU A 568 -21.75 1.60 15.04
CA LEU A 568 -21.64 3.04 15.32
C LEU A 568 -22.88 3.80 14.82
N LEU A 569 -23.40 3.41 13.65
CA LEU A 569 -24.64 3.95 13.10
C LEU A 569 -25.84 3.54 13.96
N GLU A 570 -25.96 2.28 14.41
CA GLU A 570 -27.03 1.85 15.32
C GLU A 570 -27.05 2.63 16.63
N VAL A 571 -25.87 2.87 17.21
CA VAL A 571 -25.71 3.66 18.45
C VAL A 571 -26.06 5.14 18.23
N VAL A 572 -25.85 5.68 17.02
CA VAL A 572 -26.08 7.09 16.70
C VAL A 572 -27.50 7.36 16.15
N SER A 573 -28.14 6.40 15.48
CA SER A 573 -29.39 6.64 14.75
C SER A 573 -30.63 5.94 15.30
N GLY A 574 -30.49 5.03 16.28
CA GLY A 574 -31.58 4.14 16.67
C GLY A 574 -31.96 3.17 15.53
N GLN A 575 -32.78 2.17 15.87
CA GLN A 575 -33.09 0.97 15.06
C GLN A 575 -33.56 1.21 13.60
N PHE A 576 -33.88 2.45 13.21
CA PHE A 576 -34.58 2.76 11.95
C PHE A 576 -33.69 2.80 10.70
N VAL A 577 -32.41 3.18 10.81
CA VAL A 577 -31.52 3.34 9.63
C VAL A 577 -31.00 2.00 9.08
N CYS A 578 -30.84 0.98 9.94
CA CYS A 578 -30.37 -0.34 9.53
C CYS A 578 -31.33 -1.10 8.59
N ASN A 579 -32.64 -0.88 8.72
CA ASN A 579 -33.63 -1.51 7.84
C ASN A 579 -33.60 -0.91 6.43
N SER A 580 -33.30 0.38 6.30
CA SER A 580 -33.14 1.06 5.00
C SER A 580 -31.85 0.66 4.29
N LEU A 581 -30.75 0.42 5.01
CA LEU A 581 -29.48 -0.04 4.44
C LEU A 581 -29.55 -1.47 3.89
N LYS A 582 -30.36 -2.35 4.51
CA LYS A 582 -30.67 -3.68 3.94
C LYS A 582 -31.47 -3.59 2.62
N HIS A 583 -32.29 -2.55 2.45
CA HIS A 583 -33.06 -2.28 1.23
C HIS A 583 -32.23 -1.57 0.14
N ILE A 584 -31.14 -0.89 0.53
CA ILE A 584 -30.18 -0.22 -0.37
C ILE A 584 -29.35 -1.24 -1.18
N ARG A 585 -29.10 -2.44 -0.63
CA ARG A 585 -28.45 -3.55 -1.38
C ARG A 585 -29.27 -4.06 -2.58
N SER A 586 -30.57 -3.79 -2.63
CA SER A 586 -31.47 -4.36 -3.65
C SER A 586 -32.00 -3.38 -4.69
N THR A 587 -31.72 -2.07 -4.60
CA THR A 587 -32.45 -1.04 -5.39
C THR A 587 -31.61 -0.05 -6.21
N GLY A 588 -30.28 -0.11 -6.16
CA GLY A 588 -29.40 0.72 -7.02
C GLY A 588 -29.09 2.12 -6.45
N ILE A 589 -27.95 2.67 -6.90
CA ILE A 589 -27.17 3.76 -6.27
C ILE A 589 -27.85 5.14 -6.28
N GLU A 590 -28.78 5.41 -7.19
CA GLU A 590 -29.33 6.76 -7.42
C GLU A 590 -30.21 7.29 -6.27
N ASN A 591 -30.87 6.42 -5.50
CA ASN A 591 -31.71 6.83 -4.36
C ASN A 591 -30.94 7.03 -3.04
N VAL A 592 -29.66 6.64 -3.00
CA VAL A 592 -28.86 6.52 -1.77
C VAL A 592 -28.53 7.90 -1.16
N CYS A 593 -28.18 8.90 -1.99
CA CYS A 593 -27.75 10.21 -1.51
C CYS A 593 -28.92 11.10 -1.03
N LEU A 594 -30.10 10.96 -1.63
CA LEU A 594 -31.30 11.72 -1.28
C LEU A 594 -31.94 11.23 0.03
N VAL A 595 -31.92 9.91 0.27
CA VAL A 595 -32.44 9.31 1.51
C VAL A 595 -31.50 9.61 2.69
N LEU A 596 -30.18 9.50 2.50
CA LEU A 596 -29.21 9.78 3.57
C LEU A 596 -29.15 11.27 3.96
N SER A 597 -29.25 12.19 3.00
CA SER A 597 -29.22 13.64 3.29
C SER A 597 -30.45 14.15 4.03
N SER A 598 -31.65 13.64 3.69
CA SER A 598 -32.91 13.97 4.38
C SER A 598 -32.96 13.41 5.81
N HIS A 599 -32.42 12.22 6.04
CA HIS A 599 -32.38 11.59 7.38
C HIS A 599 -31.33 12.24 8.29
N LEU A 600 -30.17 12.64 7.76
CA LEU A 600 -29.14 13.38 8.52
C LEU A 600 -29.59 14.80 8.92
N ALA A 601 -30.49 15.41 8.16
CA ALA A 601 -31.10 16.70 8.52
C ALA A 601 -32.04 16.57 9.75
N GLY A 602 -32.75 15.45 9.89
CA GLY A 602 -33.61 15.18 11.05
C GLY A 602 -32.86 15.00 12.38
N LEU A 603 -31.63 14.49 12.33
CA LEU A 603 -30.78 14.28 13.52
C LEU A 603 -30.32 15.60 14.18
N PHE A 604 -30.35 16.74 13.47
CA PHE A 604 -30.03 18.05 14.04
C PHE A 604 -31.12 18.64 14.93
N LEU A 605 -32.34 18.09 14.88
CA LEU A 605 -33.46 18.48 15.75
C LEU A 605 -33.45 17.72 17.10
N GLY A 606 -32.51 16.78 17.29
CA GLY A 606 -32.33 16.01 18.53
C GLY A 606 -31.21 16.55 19.44
N ASN A 607 -31.29 16.21 20.73
CA ASN A 607 -30.28 16.54 21.75
C ASN A 607 -28.99 15.70 21.57
N LEU A 608 -28.18 16.04 20.57
CA LEU A 608 -26.85 15.44 20.35
C LEU A 608 -25.75 16.14 21.17
N THR A 609 -24.78 15.37 21.65
CA THR A 609 -23.56 15.89 22.28
C THR A 609 -22.64 16.57 21.26
N SER A 610 -21.73 17.44 21.71
CA SER A 610 -20.82 18.18 20.81
C SER A 610 -19.92 17.27 19.96
N ALA A 611 -19.52 16.09 20.48
CA ALA A 611 -18.75 15.11 19.73
C ALA A 611 -19.57 14.43 18.62
N GLN A 612 -20.85 14.13 18.88
CA GLN A 612 -21.78 13.58 17.89
C GLN A 612 -22.11 14.61 16.81
N LYS A 613 -22.27 15.89 17.16
CA LYS A 613 -22.45 16.97 16.19
C LYS A 613 -21.23 17.11 15.27
N PHE A 614 -20.01 16.99 15.80
CA PHE A 614 -18.78 17.05 15.00
C PHE A 614 -18.66 15.87 14.01
N LEU A 615 -19.07 14.66 14.43
CA LEU A 615 -19.09 13.46 13.60
C LEU A 615 -20.13 13.57 12.47
N VAL A 616 -21.33 14.06 12.77
CA VAL A 616 -22.39 14.32 11.77
C VAL A 616 -21.95 15.37 10.74
N ILE A 617 -21.25 16.42 11.18
CA ILE A 617 -20.67 17.42 10.28
C ILE A 617 -19.61 16.78 9.36
N GLY A 618 -18.75 15.91 9.89
CA GLY A 618 -17.76 15.19 9.09
C GLY A 618 -18.38 14.26 8.03
N ILE A 619 -19.40 13.50 8.42
CA ILE A 619 -20.16 12.60 7.51
C ILE A 619 -20.88 13.41 6.43
N ARG A 620 -21.49 14.54 6.80
CA ARG A 620 -22.15 15.46 5.85
C ARG A 620 -21.16 16.05 4.86
N GLN A 621 -19.98 16.48 5.32
CA GLN A 621 -18.95 17.02 4.43
C GLN A 621 -18.39 15.96 3.46
N ALA A 622 -18.28 14.70 3.90
CA ALA A 622 -17.90 13.59 3.04
C ALA A 622 -18.99 13.29 1.99
N LEU A 623 -20.26 13.23 2.40
CA LEU A 623 -21.40 13.02 1.49
C LEU A 623 -21.58 14.16 0.49
N VAL A 624 -21.40 15.42 0.91
CA VAL A 624 -21.46 16.58 0.01
C VAL A 624 -20.35 16.50 -1.05
N ARG A 625 -19.14 16.05 -0.70
CA ARG A 625 -18.06 15.84 -1.69
C ARG A 625 -18.37 14.70 -2.68
N VAL A 626 -19.01 13.63 -2.21
CA VAL A 626 -19.46 12.52 -3.07
C VAL A 626 -20.54 12.98 -4.04
N VAL A 627 -21.49 13.79 -3.57
CA VAL A 627 -22.51 14.39 -4.42
C VAL A 627 -21.88 15.38 -5.41
N ASP A 628 -20.94 16.22 -4.99
CA ASP A 628 -20.21 17.14 -5.88
C ASP A 628 -19.42 16.39 -6.97
N ASP A 629 -18.82 15.24 -6.64
CA ASP A 629 -18.05 14.44 -7.59
C ASP A 629 -18.95 13.63 -8.54
N LEU A 630 -20.13 13.18 -8.07
CA LEU A 630 -21.17 12.57 -8.92
C LEU A 630 -21.83 13.60 -9.84
N VAL A 631 -22.10 14.81 -9.34
CA VAL A 631 -22.65 15.93 -10.14
C VAL A 631 -21.63 16.37 -11.19
N LYS A 632 -20.33 16.44 -10.87
CA LYS A 632 -19.27 16.71 -11.87
C LYS A 632 -19.11 15.60 -12.90
N TRP A 633 -19.49 14.36 -12.56
CA TRP A 633 -19.48 13.22 -13.47
C TRP A 633 -20.66 13.28 -14.46
N GLU A 634 -21.85 13.70 -14.01
CA GLU A 634 -23.03 13.90 -14.87
C GLU A 634 -22.97 15.18 -15.74
N VAL A 635 -22.22 16.21 -15.34
CA VAL A 635 -22.06 17.48 -16.10
C VAL A 635 -21.33 17.32 -17.46
N LYS A 636 -20.93 16.09 -17.83
CA LYS A 636 -20.49 15.77 -19.21
C LYS A 636 -21.62 15.29 -20.14
N SER A 637 -22.88 15.28 -19.69
CA SER A 637 -24.06 15.02 -20.51
C SER A 637 -24.89 16.31 -20.70
N PRO A 638 -25.32 16.67 -21.93
CA PRO A 638 -25.91 17.98 -22.18
C PRO A 638 -27.44 17.99 -21.97
N VAL A 639 -27.93 18.25 -20.74
CA VAL A 639 -29.34 18.70 -20.52
C VAL A 639 -29.46 19.51 -19.19
N ASN A 640 -29.79 20.81 -19.25
CA ASN A 640 -30.03 21.68 -18.07
C ASN A 640 -31.53 21.73 -17.71
N GLN A 641 -31.95 21.44 -16.46
CA GLN A 641 -33.37 21.40 -16.04
C GLN A 641 -33.64 21.98 -14.63
N TRP A 642 -34.84 22.54 -14.39
CA TRP A 642 -35.34 22.96 -13.07
C TRP A 642 -36.47 22.01 -12.62
N ILE A 643 -36.57 21.71 -11.32
CA ILE A 643 -37.59 20.78 -10.76
C ILE A 643 -38.45 21.51 -9.72
N VAL A 644 -39.76 21.50 -9.91
CA VAL A 644 -40.78 21.94 -8.94
C VAL A 644 -41.56 20.71 -8.47
N ARG A 645 -41.74 20.53 -7.15
CA ARG A 645 -42.55 19.44 -6.58
C ARG A 645 -43.56 19.96 -5.57
N GLU A 646 -44.79 19.46 -5.65
CA GLU A 646 -45.77 19.57 -4.56
C GLU A 646 -45.40 18.63 -3.41
N SER A 647 -45.45 19.12 -2.18
CA SER A 647 -45.35 18.29 -0.98
C SER A 647 -46.76 17.88 -0.56
N LEU A 648 -47.05 16.58 -0.56
CA LEU A 648 -48.29 16.01 -0.04
C LEU A 648 -47.96 15.16 1.19
N GLN A 649 -47.87 15.80 2.35
CA GLN A 649 -48.04 15.15 3.64
C GLN A 649 -48.92 16.03 4.53
N ASP A 650 -50.05 15.46 4.94
CA ASP A 650 -51.01 15.87 5.96
C ASP A 650 -51.17 17.38 6.26
N SER A 651 -52.29 17.91 5.74
CA SER A 651 -53.02 19.14 6.13
C SER A 651 -52.46 20.53 5.85
N HIS A 652 -51.30 20.70 5.20
CA HIS A 652 -50.87 22.01 4.68
C HIS A 652 -50.25 21.89 3.28
N GLN A 653 -50.87 22.52 2.27
CA GLN A 653 -50.32 22.60 0.90
C GLN A 653 -49.22 23.67 0.83
N GLY A 654 -47.96 23.26 0.62
CA GLY A 654 -46.82 24.15 0.41
C GLY A 654 -46.09 23.87 -0.91
N LEU A 655 -45.69 24.93 -1.61
CA LEU A 655 -44.97 24.85 -2.89
C LEU A 655 -43.45 24.99 -2.64
N LEU A 656 -42.66 24.05 -3.16
CA LEU A 656 -41.20 24.07 -3.07
C LEU A 656 -40.57 24.23 -4.46
N VAL A 657 -39.75 25.27 -4.63
CA VAL A 657 -39.03 25.56 -5.88
C VAL A 657 -37.53 25.54 -5.62
N ILE A 658 -36.80 24.74 -6.38
CA ILE A 658 -35.35 24.53 -6.21
C ILE A 658 -34.62 24.99 -7.47
N SER A 659 -33.64 25.88 -7.29
CA SER A 659 -32.67 26.20 -8.33
C SER A 659 -31.54 25.18 -8.37
N GLN A 660 -31.26 24.61 -9.54
CA GLN A 660 -30.10 23.74 -9.73
C GLN A 660 -28.76 24.49 -9.86
N HIS A 661 -28.75 25.83 -9.89
CA HIS A 661 -27.50 26.58 -10.04
C HIS A 661 -27.13 27.50 -8.86
N SER A 662 -28.05 27.86 -7.96
CA SER A 662 -27.74 28.85 -6.92
C SER A 662 -27.73 28.34 -5.47
N HIS A 663 -27.86 27.04 -5.21
CA HIS A 663 -27.91 26.48 -3.83
C HIS A 663 -29.01 27.10 -2.91
N HIS A 664 -29.96 27.86 -3.48
CA HIS A 664 -31.03 28.52 -2.75
C HIS A 664 -32.35 27.74 -2.85
N VAL A 665 -33.01 27.53 -1.70
CA VAL A 665 -34.31 26.85 -1.60
C VAL A 665 -35.35 27.86 -1.13
N PHE A 666 -36.44 28.00 -1.88
CA PHE A 666 -37.54 28.91 -1.58
C PHE A 666 -38.77 28.12 -1.18
N ALA A 667 -39.38 28.51 -0.05
CA ALA A 667 -40.60 27.92 0.46
C ALA A 667 -41.68 28.99 0.63
N CYS A 668 -42.91 28.64 0.30
CA CYS A 668 -44.10 29.44 0.56
C CYS A 668 -45.14 28.60 1.29
N ASN A 669 -45.80 29.20 2.27
CA ASN A 669 -46.81 28.54 3.09
C ASN A 669 -48.11 29.37 3.06
N SER A 670 -48.89 29.28 1.97
CA SER A 670 -50.24 29.84 1.95
C SER A 670 -51.16 29.10 0.97
N GLU A 671 -52.41 28.89 1.38
CA GLU A 671 -53.44 28.19 0.58
C GLU A 671 -54.27 29.12 -0.33
N ARG A 672 -53.92 30.41 -0.47
CA ARG A 672 -54.58 31.35 -1.41
C ARG A 672 -53.59 32.37 -1.97
N SER A 673 -53.77 32.71 -3.26
CA SER A 673 -53.07 33.71 -4.08
C SER A 673 -51.72 34.20 -3.54
N LEU A 674 -50.63 33.75 -4.17
CA LEU A 674 -49.26 34.08 -3.79
C LEU A 674 -48.97 35.58 -3.94
N ASN A 675 -48.66 36.26 -2.83
CA ASN A 675 -48.15 37.62 -2.83
C ASN A 675 -46.62 37.61 -2.59
N SER A 676 -45.90 38.62 -3.08
CA SER A 676 -44.43 38.70 -2.94
C SER A 676 -43.88 38.75 -1.49
N THR A 677 -44.76 38.90 -0.50
CA THR A 677 -44.45 38.98 0.93
C THR A 677 -44.50 37.65 1.68
N ASP A 678 -45.04 36.58 1.08
CA ASP A 678 -45.29 35.30 1.76
C ASP A 678 -44.18 34.25 1.53
N LEU A 679 -43.07 34.66 0.90
CA LEU A 679 -41.95 33.79 0.53
C LEU A 679 -40.75 33.92 1.48
N HIS A 680 -40.18 32.79 1.88
CA HIS A 680 -38.96 32.74 2.68
C HIS A 680 -37.86 31.93 1.97
N CYS A 681 -36.66 32.48 1.87
CA CYS A 681 -35.48 31.72 1.45
C CYS A 681 -34.92 30.96 2.66
N VAL A 682 -34.79 29.64 2.54
CA VAL A 682 -34.54 28.74 3.67
C VAL A 682 -33.04 28.48 3.86
N THR A 683 -32.20 28.87 2.91
CA THR A 683 -30.78 28.50 2.90
C THR A 683 -29.78 29.69 2.96
N GLN A 684 -30.14 30.91 2.50
CA GLN A 684 -29.45 32.21 2.73
C GLN A 684 -30.17 33.38 2.00
N HIS A 685 -29.94 34.66 2.37
CA HIS A 685 -30.59 35.82 1.70
C HIS A 685 -30.11 35.98 0.22
N PRO A 686 -31.00 35.87 -0.79
CA PRO A 686 -30.62 36.04 -2.19
C PRO A 686 -30.46 37.51 -2.59
N GLY A 687 -29.76 37.77 -3.70
CA GLY A 687 -29.60 39.10 -4.29
C GLY A 687 -30.88 39.63 -4.94
N GLU A 688 -30.96 40.94 -5.16
CA GLU A 688 -32.17 41.63 -5.63
C GLU A 688 -32.58 41.25 -7.07
N SER A 689 -31.60 40.94 -7.94
CA SER A 689 -31.82 40.44 -9.31
C SER A 689 -32.50 39.08 -9.34
N GLU A 690 -32.19 38.22 -8.37
CA GLU A 690 -32.75 36.86 -8.25
C GLU A 690 -34.18 36.93 -7.68
N TRP A 691 -34.44 37.87 -6.76
CA TRP A 691 -35.79 38.20 -6.30
C TRP A 691 -36.68 38.73 -7.43
N ASN A 692 -36.14 39.58 -8.31
CA ASN A 692 -36.90 40.16 -9.41
C ASN A 692 -37.29 39.12 -10.47
N LEU A 693 -36.38 38.21 -10.82
CA LEU A 693 -36.68 37.10 -11.75
C LEU A 693 -37.81 36.20 -11.21
N PHE A 694 -37.82 35.96 -9.90
CA PHE A 694 -38.82 35.12 -9.25
C PHE A 694 -40.19 35.82 -9.07
N ARG A 695 -40.18 37.14 -8.82
CA ARG A 695 -41.42 37.95 -8.79
C ARG A 695 -42.10 38.03 -10.15
N VAL A 696 -41.33 38.08 -11.25
CA VAL A 696 -41.86 38.03 -12.62
C VAL A 696 -42.58 36.70 -12.87
N LEU A 697 -41.97 35.57 -12.48
CA LEU A 697 -42.57 34.23 -12.62
C LEU A 697 -43.88 34.06 -11.85
N LEU A 698 -43.98 34.65 -10.65
CA LEU A 698 -45.21 34.65 -9.84
C LEU A 698 -46.30 35.57 -10.42
N SER A 699 -45.91 36.73 -10.97
CA SER A 699 -46.86 37.70 -11.53
C SER A 699 -47.60 37.22 -12.78
N GLN A 700 -47.01 36.27 -13.54
CA GLN A 700 -47.60 35.76 -14.78
C GLN A 700 -48.49 34.52 -14.61
N ASN A 701 -48.56 33.92 -13.42
CA ASN A 701 -49.34 32.69 -13.20
C ASN A 701 -50.18 32.78 -11.92
N SER A 702 -51.37 33.39 -12.03
CA SER A 702 -52.36 33.46 -10.93
C SER A 702 -53.01 32.12 -10.57
N SER A 703 -52.64 31.02 -11.25
CA SER A 703 -53.17 29.68 -11.00
C SER A 703 -52.09 28.61 -11.26
N LEU A 704 -51.14 28.53 -10.34
CA LEU A 704 -50.17 27.43 -10.29
C LEU A 704 -50.87 26.15 -9.83
N LYS A 705 -51.28 25.29 -10.76
CA LYS A 705 -51.69 23.90 -10.45
C LYS A 705 -50.95 22.81 -11.18
N THR A 706 -50.13 23.11 -12.19
CA THR A 706 -49.14 22.16 -12.73
C THR A 706 -48.32 22.86 -13.80
N VAL A 707 -47.02 23.06 -13.57
CA VAL A 707 -46.07 23.41 -14.63
C VAL A 707 -44.93 22.39 -14.55
N THR A 708 -44.86 21.50 -15.53
CA THR A 708 -43.84 20.44 -15.58
C THR A 708 -42.67 20.77 -16.50
N LYS A 709 -42.67 21.92 -17.18
CA LYS A 709 -41.55 22.32 -18.06
C LYS A 709 -41.64 23.80 -18.45
N ILE A 710 -40.53 24.54 -18.33
CA ILE A 710 -40.35 25.85 -18.95
C ILE A 710 -39.12 25.75 -19.86
N ASN A 711 -39.25 26.13 -21.13
CA ASN A 711 -38.14 26.24 -22.07
C ASN A 711 -37.63 27.69 -22.09
N MET A 712 -36.31 27.89 -22.08
CA MET A 712 -35.68 29.23 -22.07
C MET A 712 -35.85 30.00 -23.38
N ASP A 713 -36.18 29.31 -24.48
CA ASP A 713 -36.44 29.98 -25.77
C ASP A 713 -37.72 30.84 -25.72
N ASP A 714 -38.70 30.51 -24.88
CA ASP A 714 -39.95 31.27 -24.72
C ASP A 714 -39.78 32.54 -23.87
N LEU A 715 -38.70 32.65 -23.07
CA LEU A 715 -38.41 33.80 -22.20
C LEU A 715 -37.66 34.93 -22.92
N THR A 716 -37.06 34.64 -24.08
CA THR A 716 -36.26 35.60 -24.85
C THR A 716 -37.12 36.67 -25.55
N ILE A 717 -38.43 36.41 -25.74
CA ILE A 717 -39.38 37.36 -26.34
C ILE A 717 -39.80 38.46 -25.34
N LEU A 718 -39.70 38.22 -24.03
CA LEU A 718 -40.12 39.18 -22.99
C LEU A 718 -38.99 40.12 -22.52
N LEU A 719 -37.74 39.65 -22.50
CA LEU A 719 -36.59 40.46 -22.06
C LEU A 719 -36.12 41.49 -23.09
N SER A 720 -36.64 41.47 -24.32
CA SER A 720 -36.34 42.46 -25.35
C SER A 720 -37.35 43.62 -25.43
N SER A 721 -38.38 43.66 -24.56
CA SER A 721 -39.43 44.70 -24.64
C SER A 721 -39.65 45.57 -23.39
N GLN A 722 -38.88 45.40 -22.31
CA GLN A 722 -38.93 46.33 -21.16
C GLN A 722 -37.54 46.64 -20.58
N ALA A 723 -36.71 47.29 -21.40
CA ALA A 723 -35.52 48.01 -20.96
C ALA A 723 -35.76 49.52 -21.14
N SER A 724 -36.25 50.17 -20.08
CA SER A 724 -36.29 51.64 -19.83
C SER A 724 -37.28 51.80 -18.66
N GLU A 725 -36.95 52.19 -17.44
CA GLU A 725 -36.13 53.29 -16.94
C GLU A 725 -35.91 53.06 -15.43
N ASP A 726 -34.88 53.72 -14.89
CA ASP A 726 -34.66 54.03 -13.47
C ASP A 726 -34.45 52.88 -12.47
N PHE A 727 -33.18 52.60 -12.12
CA PHE A 727 -32.82 52.37 -10.71
C PHE A 727 -31.37 52.80 -10.44
N ASP A 728 -31.26 53.82 -9.58
CA ASP A 728 -30.08 54.62 -9.25
C ASP A 728 -29.18 53.92 -8.20
N LEU A 729 -27.88 53.86 -8.48
CA LEU A 729 -26.82 53.31 -7.63
C LEU A 729 -26.18 54.45 -6.85
N ASN A 730 -26.59 54.70 -5.59
CA ASN A 730 -25.78 55.51 -4.68
C ASN A 730 -26.04 55.20 -3.18
N HIS A 731 -24.92 55.16 -2.43
CA HIS A 731 -24.73 54.95 -0.99
C HIS A 731 -24.81 53.48 -0.51
N SER A 732 -23.70 52.79 -0.24
CA SER A 732 -22.77 53.15 0.83
C SER A 732 -21.48 52.32 0.77
N THR A 733 -20.36 53.02 0.94
CA THR A 733 -18.96 52.56 1.05
C THR A 733 -18.77 51.50 2.15
N LEU A 734 -18.25 50.32 1.79
CA LEU A 734 -17.66 49.37 2.73
C LEU A 734 -16.15 49.31 2.51
N HIS A 735 -15.40 49.84 3.48
CA HIS A 735 -13.95 49.75 3.56
C HIS A 735 -13.51 48.30 3.80
N LEU A 736 -12.73 47.73 2.87
CA LEU A 736 -11.96 46.50 3.09
C LEU A 736 -10.63 46.88 3.76
N GLN A 737 -10.52 46.68 5.07
CA GLN A 737 -9.23 46.56 5.75
C GLN A 737 -8.90 45.08 5.93
N HIS A 738 -7.81 44.64 5.33
CA HIS A 738 -7.10 43.41 5.69
C HIS A 738 -6.35 43.65 6.99
N ASP A 739 -6.67 42.91 8.06
CA ASP A 739 -5.80 42.72 9.21
C ASP A 739 -6.22 41.41 9.93
N THR A 740 -5.59 40.31 9.55
CA THR A 740 -5.74 39.02 10.24
C THR A 740 -4.86 39.02 11.48
N VAL A 741 -5.48 39.29 12.63
CA VAL A 741 -4.85 39.26 13.96
C VAL A 741 -4.73 37.81 14.45
N PHE A 742 -3.52 37.40 14.84
CA PHE A 742 -3.24 36.12 15.47
C PHE A 742 -3.67 36.17 16.95
N ASP A 743 -4.76 35.49 17.30
CA ASP A 743 -5.24 35.38 18.69
C ASP A 743 -4.55 34.19 19.39
N ILE A 744 -3.73 34.52 20.40
CA ILE A 744 -2.95 33.57 21.20
C ILE A 744 -3.81 32.90 22.30
N GLU A 745 -4.92 33.49 22.73
CA GLU A 745 -5.76 32.92 23.79
C GLU A 745 -6.72 31.83 23.29
N GLN A 746 -7.12 31.85 22.02
CA GLN A 746 -8.00 30.80 21.46
C GLN A 746 -7.28 29.51 21.02
N ASN A 747 -5.95 29.52 20.87
CA ASN A 747 -5.19 28.36 20.36
C ASN A 747 -4.49 27.53 21.45
N PHE A 748 -4.71 27.83 22.74
CA PHE A 748 -4.07 27.13 23.85
C PHE A 748 -4.88 25.95 24.46
N ALA A 749 -5.99 25.55 23.83
CA ALA A 749 -6.89 24.53 24.39
C ALA A 749 -6.50 23.06 24.14
N ARG A 750 -5.24 22.73 23.79
CA ARG A 750 -4.79 21.32 23.65
C ARG A 750 -3.36 21.03 24.16
N LEU A 751 -2.97 21.66 25.26
CA LEU A 751 -1.81 21.24 26.07
C LEU A 751 -2.30 20.51 27.32
N SER A 752 -2.48 19.19 27.22
CA SER A 752 -2.64 18.32 28.38
C SER A 752 -1.26 17.99 28.97
N VAL A 753 -0.65 18.94 29.68
CA VAL A 753 0.42 18.66 30.65
C VAL A 753 0.10 19.39 31.94
N PHE A 754 -0.91 18.93 32.69
CA PHE A 754 -1.06 19.22 34.11
C PHE A 754 -1.99 18.19 34.75
N LEU A 755 -1.49 16.99 35.01
CA LEU A 755 -2.05 16.11 36.03
C LEU A 755 -0.91 15.38 36.75
N ASP A 756 0.09 16.14 37.23
CA ASP A 756 0.84 15.70 38.39
C ASP A 756 0.52 16.64 39.55
N LYS A 757 -0.08 16.06 40.59
CA LYS A 757 -0.51 16.72 41.83
C LYS A 757 0.63 17.37 42.62
N ASN A 758 1.89 17.13 42.25
CA ASN A 758 3.07 17.67 42.94
C ASN A 758 3.64 18.94 42.28
N VAL A 759 3.06 19.45 41.18
CA VAL A 759 3.54 20.66 40.50
C VAL A 759 2.72 21.87 40.95
N GLU A 760 3.20 22.58 41.96
CA GLU A 760 2.44 23.71 42.55
C GLU A 760 2.57 25.03 41.77
N SER A 761 3.66 25.29 41.03
CA SER A 761 3.76 26.45 40.11
C SER A 761 4.95 26.36 39.15
N VAL A 762 4.88 27.09 38.03
CA VAL A 762 5.99 27.29 37.07
C VAL A 762 6.18 28.80 36.86
N ARG A 763 7.44 29.28 36.85
CA ARG A 763 7.76 30.70 36.66
C ARG A 763 8.78 30.87 35.52
N VAL A 764 8.56 31.85 34.65
CA VAL A 764 9.43 32.18 33.50
C VAL A 764 9.98 33.59 33.69
N TRP A 765 11.27 33.81 33.39
CA TRP A 765 11.97 35.09 33.58
C TRP A 765 12.45 35.66 32.25
N ASN A 766 12.38 36.99 32.08
CA ASN A 766 12.96 37.73 30.95
C ASN A 766 14.11 38.62 31.50
N PRO A 767 15.34 38.58 30.95
CA PRO A 767 16.50 39.20 31.60
C PRO A 767 16.73 40.68 31.25
N THR A 768 15.93 41.32 30.38
CA THR A 768 16.16 42.72 30.00
C THR A 768 15.07 43.66 30.54
N GLN A 769 15.47 44.40 31.57
CA GLN A 769 14.80 45.53 32.25
C GLN A 769 13.88 45.21 33.44
N GLU A 770 14.41 45.57 34.61
CA GLU A 770 13.69 45.96 35.82
C GLU A 770 12.70 47.10 35.49
N THR A 771 11.40 46.81 35.52
CA THR A 771 10.31 47.65 36.06
C THR A 771 8.99 46.95 35.72
N GLY A 772 8.20 46.61 36.74
CA GLY A 772 6.94 45.89 36.57
C GLY A 772 5.91 46.70 35.79
N ALA A 773 5.37 46.13 34.71
CA ALA A 773 4.18 46.64 34.04
C ALA A 773 2.96 45.81 34.45
N TRP A 774 2.05 46.42 35.20
CA TRP A 774 0.73 45.87 35.53
C TRP A 774 -0.29 46.34 34.48
N ARG A 775 -1.17 45.47 33.99
CA ARG A 775 -2.37 45.89 33.24
C ARG A 775 -3.65 45.53 33.98
N LYS A 776 -4.45 46.56 34.26
CA LYS A 776 -5.82 46.47 34.79
C LYS A 776 -6.79 46.22 33.63
N ARG A 777 -7.80 45.40 33.88
CA ARG A 777 -8.67 44.64 32.94
C ARG A 777 -9.43 45.41 31.83
N ASN A 778 -9.24 46.71 31.61
CA ASN A 778 -10.01 47.47 30.60
C ASN A 778 -9.21 48.61 29.93
N SER A 779 -8.40 48.31 28.93
CA SER A 779 -8.00 49.32 27.92
C SER A 779 -7.72 48.65 26.58
N SER A 780 -8.26 49.20 25.49
CA SER A 780 -8.24 48.67 24.12
C SER A 780 -7.10 49.22 23.26
N LYS A 781 -5.89 49.38 23.82
CA LYS A 781 -4.69 49.75 23.04
C LYS A 781 -3.68 48.61 22.98
N LEU A 782 -3.24 48.27 21.76
CA LEU A 782 -2.13 47.36 21.47
C LEU A 782 -0.80 47.98 21.88
N LEU A 783 0.05 47.19 22.55
CA LEU A 783 1.46 47.49 22.79
C LEU A 783 2.24 46.65 21.78
N ASN A 784 2.77 47.28 20.73
CA ASN A 784 3.73 46.63 19.84
C ASN A 784 5.10 46.59 20.52
N ILE A 785 5.41 45.48 21.18
CA ILE A 785 6.75 45.19 21.67
C ILE A 785 7.26 43.99 20.85
N HIS A 786 8.29 44.24 20.03
CA HIS A 786 9.07 43.16 19.42
C HIS A 786 9.95 42.53 20.50
N VAL A 787 9.76 41.25 20.79
CA VAL A 787 10.61 40.47 21.69
C VAL A 787 11.44 39.50 20.86
N THR A 788 12.76 39.67 20.87
CA THR A 788 13.72 38.68 20.36
C THR A 788 14.06 37.73 21.51
N LEU A 789 13.84 36.42 21.30
CA LEU A 789 14.09 35.37 22.29
C LEU A 789 15.59 35.04 22.34
N GLU A 790 16.33 35.69 23.23
CA GLU A 790 17.68 35.25 23.57
C GLU A 790 17.66 34.47 24.89
N THR A 791 17.68 33.14 24.77
CA THR A 791 17.98 32.11 25.78
C THR A 791 16.95 31.81 26.89
N PHE A 792 16.70 30.51 27.11
CA PHE A 792 16.02 29.98 28.30
C PHE A 792 17.04 29.50 29.34
N ARG A 793 16.77 29.74 30.62
CA ARG A 793 17.40 29.05 31.76
C ARG A 793 16.35 28.62 32.77
N ILE A 794 16.44 27.37 33.25
CA ILE A 794 15.65 26.88 34.38
C ILE A 794 16.38 27.26 35.67
N VAL A 795 15.69 27.95 36.59
CA VAL A 795 16.27 28.40 37.86
C VAL A 795 15.57 27.70 39.02
N GLY A 796 16.21 26.66 39.56
CA GLY A 796 15.93 26.10 40.89
C GLY A 796 14.90 24.97 40.94
N GLN A 797 15.33 23.83 41.50
CA GLN A 797 14.52 22.67 41.84
C GLN A 797 14.43 22.59 43.37
N LYS A 798 13.24 22.70 43.96
CA LYS A 798 13.03 22.38 45.38
C LYS A 798 11.88 21.40 45.51
N GLY A 799 12.17 20.23 46.07
CA GLY A 799 11.18 19.27 46.55
C GLY A 799 10.75 18.20 45.53
N VAL A 800 11.66 17.34 45.10
CA VAL A 800 11.30 15.99 44.59
C VAL A 800 12.33 14.99 45.13
N HIS A 801 11.98 14.28 46.20
CA HIS A 801 12.78 13.18 46.75
C HIS A 801 12.56 11.90 45.95
N GLN A 802 13.10 11.85 44.72
CA GLN A 802 13.57 10.66 43.98
C GLN A 802 13.80 11.04 42.51
N SER A 803 15.05 11.03 42.05
CA SER A 803 15.48 11.58 40.75
C SER A 803 15.19 10.69 39.53
N LYS A 804 14.19 9.80 39.57
CA LYS A 804 13.95 8.81 38.51
C LYS A 804 12.81 9.12 37.55
N GLU A 805 11.96 10.12 37.80
CA GLU A 805 10.77 10.37 36.98
C GLU A 805 10.90 11.51 35.94
N LEU A 806 12.06 12.15 35.79
CA LEU A 806 12.29 13.20 34.78
C LEU A 806 13.35 12.84 33.71
N HIS A 807 13.78 11.57 33.67
CA HIS A 807 14.62 11.02 32.60
C HIS A 807 13.85 10.06 31.68
N ASP A 808 12.54 10.27 31.53
CA ASP A 808 11.81 9.65 30.43
C ASP A 808 12.07 10.48 29.15
N GLN A 809 12.87 9.93 28.23
CA GLN A 809 13.25 10.54 26.94
C GLN A 809 12.04 11.06 26.15
N THR A 810 10.86 10.54 26.42
CA THR A 810 9.60 10.89 25.75
C THR A 810 9.16 12.33 26.06
N ILE A 811 9.41 12.82 27.27
CA ILE A 811 8.93 14.16 27.70
C ILE A 811 9.84 15.27 27.15
N LEU A 812 11.16 15.07 27.17
CA LEU A 812 12.13 16.02 26.61
C LEU A 812 12.03 16.13 25.08
N THR A 813 11.72 15.03 24.39
CA THR A 813 11.58 15.03 22.93
C THR A 813 10.36 15.83 22.47
N ASN A 814 9.23 15.74 23.19
CA ASN A 814 8.03 16.49 22.83
C ASN A 814 8.17 18.00 23.09
N ILE A 815 8.96 18.42 24.07
CA ILE A 815 9.23 19.84 24.34
C ILE A 815 10.19 20.44 23.29
N LEU A 816 11.16 19.66 22.80
CA LEU A 816 12.15 20.13 21.81
C LEU A 816 11.62 20.16 20.37
N VAL A 817 10.72 19.24 20.00
CA VAL A 817 10.14 19.18 18.65
C VAL A 817 9.22 20.37 18.35
N SER A 818 8.54 20.92 19.36
CA SER A 818 7.72 22.13 19.18
C SER A 818 8.52 23.42 18.96
N LEU A 819 9.83 23.41 19.18
CA LEU A 819 10.71 24.58 19.00
C LEU A 819 11.60 24.50 17.73
N GLN A 820 11.53 23.42 16.95
CA GLN A 820 12.36 23.20 15.76
C GLN A 820 11.76 23.70 14.43
N GLN A 821 10.66 24.46 14.45
CA GLN A 821 10.05 25.01 13.22
C GLN A 821 10.43 26.45 12.87
N ILE A 822 11.54 26.99 13.41
CA ILE A 822 12.09 28.27 12.95
C ILE A 822 13.54 28.09 12.53
N LEU A 823 13.79 28.38 11.25
CA LEU A 823 15.03 28.29 10.51
C LEU A 823 16.19 29.01 11.22
N ILE A 824 17.21 28.29 11.70
CA ILE A 824 18.55 28.86 11.91
C ILE A 824 19.62 27.84 11.51
N VAL A 825 20.42 28.24 10.52
CA VAL A 825 21.73 27.69 10.17
C VAL A 825 22.68 27.97 11.33
N LEU A 826 23.34 26.96 11.88
CA LEU A 826 24.47 27.15 12.79
C LEU A 826 25.75 26.65 12.14
N THR A 827 26.53 27.61 11.64
CA THR A 827 27.99 27.52 11.54
C THR A 827 28.55 27.58 12.96
N VAL A 828 29.27 26.55 13.39
CA VAL A 828 29.97 26.56 14.68
C VAL A 828 31.44 26.88 14.44
N THR A 829 31.82 28.15 14.67
CA THR A 829 33.19 28.51 15.05
C THR A 829 33.23 28.55 16.57
N SER A 830 33.76 27.50 17.22
CA SER A 830 34.08 27.55 18.64
C SER A 830 35.56 27.87 18.83
N LYS A 831 35.85 29.05 19.38
CA LYS A 831 36.95 29.15 20.34
C LYS A 831 36.39 28.61 21.65
N ASP A 832 37.01 27.54 22.13
CA ASP A 832 36.82 26.91 23.44
C ASP A 832 35.48 26.20 23.70
N VAL A 833 35.35 24.98 23.15
CA VAL A 833 34.57 23.89 23.78
C VAL A 833 35.30 22.56 23.55
N GLU A 834 35.79 21.95 24.63
CA GLU A 834 36.37 20.59 24.63
C GLU A 834 35.28 19.52 24.45
N LEU A 835 35.51 18.57 23.55
CA LEU A 835 34.67 17.39 23.30
C LEU A 835 35.44 16.08 23.62
N PRO A 836 34.76 15.03 24.12
CA PRO A 836 35.40 13.76 24.48
C PRO A 836 35.87 12.97 23.23
N ARG A 837 37.15 12.59 23.20
CA ARG A 837 37.77 11.77 22.14
C ARG A 837 37.55 10.27 22.37
N SER A 838 36.67 9.62 21.61
CA SER A 838 36.91 8.26 21.04
C SER A 838 35.76 7.78 20.15
N LEU A 839 35.70 8.29 18.92
CA LEU A 839 35.15 7.63 17.74
C LEU A 839 36.16 7.92 16.62
N LEU A 840 36.37 6.94 15.72
CA LEU A 840 37.35 6.85 14.60
C LEU A 840 38.52 5.88 14.93
N ARG A 841 38.38 4.56 14.66
CA ARG A 841 38.54 3.81 13.37
C ARG A 841 40.03 3.61 13.06
N SER A 842 40.56 2.47 12.61
CA SER A 842 40.04 1.29 11.92
C SER A 842 41.11 0.16 11.95
N ASP A 843 40.65 -1.06 11.69
CA ASP A 843 41.30 -2.07 10.83
C ASP A 843 41.83 -3.39 11.44
N ASN A 844 41.12 -4.46 11.04
CA ASN A 844 41.47 -5.83 10.70
C ASN A 844 42.35 -6.77 11.58
N ARG A 845 41.68 -7.89 11.91
CA ARG A 845 42.11 -9.31 11.80
C ARG A 845 43.05 -9.93 12.85
N LYS A 846 42.44 -10.89 13.58
CA LYS A 846 42.97 -12.13 14.20
C LYS A 846 43.98 -11.91 15.35
N HIS A 847 43.73 -12.30 16.59
CA HIS A 847 43.47 -13.67 17.06
C HIS A 847 42.74 -13.72 18.42
N ARG A 848 42.10 -14.86 18.68
CA ARG A 848 41.32 -15.24 19.87
C ARG A 848 42.25 -15.83 20.94
N PHE A 849 42.10 -15.42 22.21
CA PHE A 849 42.48 -16.26 23.36
C PHE A 849 41.45 -16.08 24.49
N GLU A 850 40.72 -17.15 24.75
CA GLU A 850 39.95 -17.38 25.96
C GLU A 850 40.90 -17.97 27.00
N PHE A 851 40.93 -17.42 28.23
CA PHE A 851 41.33 -18.21 29.40
C PHE A 851 40.57 -17.75 30.65
N ASP A 852 40.21 -18.78 31.40
CA ASP A 852 39.57 -18.80 32.71
C ASP A 852 40.45 -18.13 33.77
N CYS A 853 39.82 -17.62 34.82
CA CYS A 853 40.43 -17.11 36.06
C CYS A 853 41.51 -16.00 35.94
N PHE A 854 41.06 -14.76 36.13
CA PHE A 854 41.89 -13.66 36.63
C PHE A 854 42.26 -13.93 38.09
N ASP A 855 43.54 -14.18 38.37
CA ASP A 855 44.26 -13.71 39.56
C ASP A 855 45.65 -14.38 39.61
N ASP A 856 46.58 -13.89 38.81
CA ASP A 856 47.99 -13.81 39.23
C ASP A 856 48.79 -12.96 38.22
N PHE A 857 49.81 -12.28 38.74
CA PHE A 857 50.73 -11.39 38.01
C PHE A 857 50.24 -9.97 37.68
N PHE A 858 49.97 -9.18 38.74
CA PHE A 858 50.74 -7.93 38.82
C PHE A 858 52.19 -8.30 39.10
N SER A 859 53.06 -8.23 38.11
CA SER A 859 54.39 -7.65 38.33
C SER A 859 55.15 -7.60 37.02
N ARG A 860 55.93 -6.53 36.88
CA ARG A 860 57.01 -6.31 35.91
C ARG A 860 56.61 -5.53 34.66
N ASN A 861 56.49 -4.22 34.87
CA ASN A 861 57.25 -3.18 34.18
C ASN A 861 57.72 -3.51 32.76
N ILE A 862 57.00 -2.98 31.77
CA ILE A 862 57.59 -2.70 30.46
C ILE A 862 57.56 -1.18 30.28
N ARG A 863 58.67 -0.54 30.65
CA ARG A 863 59.07 0.79 30.17
C ARG A 863 59.95 0.57 28.95
N SER A 864 59.62 1.15 27.79
CA SER A 864 60.59 1.83 26.90
C SER A 864 59.86 2.35 25.64
N ARG A 865 60.28 3.48 25.04
CA ARG A 865 61.66 4.00 25.16
C ARG A 865 61.90 5.24 26.00
N ASN A 866 60.92 5.83 26.68
CA ASN A 866 61.12 6.51 27.98
C ASN A 866 59.78 6.92 28.61
N SER A 867 59.39 6.20 29.67
CA SER A 867 58.52 6.66 30.77
C SER A 867 56.99 6.43 30.70
N GLU A 868 56.61 5.32 31.36
CA GLU A 868 55.48 5.05 32.27
C GLU A 868 54.00 5.32 31.89
N LEU A 869 53.28 4.20 31.66
CA LEU A 869 51.83 4.07 31.84
C LEU A 869 51.50 3.74 33.32
N LYS A 870 50.52 4.40 33.92
CA LYS A 870 49.91 3.99 35.21
C LYS A 870 48.47 3.51 34.97
N ILE A 871 48.12 2.36 35.56
CA ILE A 871 46.78 1.74 35.50
C ILE A 871 46.21 1.67 36.92
N PHE A 872 44.93 2.03 37.10
CA PHE A 872 44.18 1.83 38.34
C PHE A 872 43.01 0.87 38.11
N SER A 873 42.69 0.04 39.11
CA SER A 873 41.54 -0.90 39.12
C SER A 873 40.61 -0.64 40.32
N GLY A 874 39.31 -0.91 40.15
CA GLY A 874 38.31 -0.89 41.22
C GLY A 874 37.11 -1.80 40.90
N LYS A 875 36.54 -2.46 41.92
CA LYS A 875 35.41 -3.43 41.86
C LYS A 875 34.15 -2.85 42.53
N GLN A 876 32.99 -2.90 41.87
CA GLN A 876 31.67 -3.02 42.52
C GLN A 876 30.71 -3.84 41.64
N PHE A 877 29.79 -4.56 42.26
CA PHE A 877 29.17 -5.81 41.80
C PHE A 877 28.62 -5.83 40.34
N TRP A 878 29.07 -6.86 39.60
CA TRP A 878 28.67 -7.36 38.28
C TRP A 878 29.13 -6.66 36.99
N ARG A 879 30.20 -5.83 37.01
CA ARG A 879 31.16 -5.66 35.88
C ARG A 879 32.31 -4.71 36.25
N ASN A 880 33.57 -5.12 35.99
CA ASN A 880 34.76 -4.26 36.09
C ASN A 880 34.98 -3.52 34.77
N MET A 881 35.16 -2.19 34.81
CA MET A 881 35.55 -1.35 33.67
C MET A 881 37.04 -0.99 33.75
N LEU A 882 37.69 -0.83 32.59
CA LEU A 882 39.06 -0.31 32.46
C LEU A 882 39.02 1.00 31.64
N GLN A 883 39.53 2.10 32.19
CA GLN A 883 39.56 3.42 31.55
C GLN A 883 41.02 3.85 31.30
N ILE A 884 41.36 4.23 30.06
CA ILE A 884 42.68 4.75 29.67
C ILE A 884 42.46 6.06 28.89
N GLN A 885 43.21 7.12 29.21
CA GLN A 885 43.12 8.45 28.58
C GLN A 885 44.44 8.78 27.86
N ILE A 886 44.38 9.25 26.60
CA ILE A 886 45.54 9.69 25.79
C ILE A 886 45.37 11.18 25.44
N LEU A 887 46.37 12.00 25.75
CA LEU A 887 46.37 13.46 25.55
C LEU A 887 47.02 13.87 24.22
N GLN A 888 46.24 14.60 23.40
CA GLN A 888 46.57 15.49 22.27
C GLN A 888 47.41 14.99 21.06
N LEU A 889 46.90 15.35 19.87
CA LEU A 889 47.54 15.24 18.55
C LEU A 889 47.70 16.68 18.05
N GLY A 890 48.93 17.11 17.79
CA GLY A 890 49.26 18.37 17.13
C GLY A 890 49.75 18.12 15.70
N GLU A 891 49.13 18.84 14.78
CA GLU A 891 49.56 19.25 13.43
C GLU A 891 50.06 18.20 12.42
N LEU A 892 49.25 18.05 11.36
CA LEU A 892 49.57 17.41 10.08
C LEU A 892 50.43 18.34 9.22
N SER A 893 51.55 17.81 8.72
CA SER A 893 52.13 18.16 7.41
C SER A 893 51.91 17.01 6.45
#